data_AF-A0A7C5K4A7-F1
#
_entry.id   AF-A0A7C5K4A7-F1
#
_cell.length_a   1.000
_cell.length_b   1.000
_cell.length_c   1.000
_cell.angle_alpha   90.00
_cell.angle_beta   90.00
_cell.angle_gamma   90.00
#
_symmetry.space_group_name_H-M   'P 1'
#
loop_
_entity.id
_entity.type
_entity.pdbx_description
1 polymer ?
#
loop_
_entity_poly.entity_id
_entity_poly.type
_entity_poly.pdbx_seq_one_letter_code
_entity_poly.pdbx_strand_id
1 'polypeptide(L)'
;PEPALLADLKAMMARNKITKSFLGRGYYGCFLPPVLQRNILENPGWYTAYTPYQPEISQGRLEALLNFQTMVTDLTGLEIANASLLDEATAAAEAMMMCHRLDTGHRNTFVVAPDCHPQTIAVVQTRAEPLGINIVLGKELTPDTFGILVQYPATDGAIYDYSAFCTEAHKHLALVVVATDLLALTLLKPPGEFGADIAVGSTQRFGLPIGYGGPHAAFFATRDAYKRQMPGRLIGVSKDAQGRPALRLALQTREQHIRREKATSNICTAQVLPAVIAAMYAVWHGPDGLKRIAERIHQFACRIGSDTGLPFFDTVRVGDRIIALDETTTEEDLRALGVNISDTDVSSPIPATLRRTTPFLTAPVFHRYHTEHEMLRYLRRLEAKDLSLTTSMIPLGSCTMKLNATAEMMPVTWPEVGQLHPFVPVRDAAGYHEMFRQLETWLAEITGFAAIALQPNAGSQGEYTGLLVIRAYHRRRGQGHRNICLIPVSAHGTNPASATMAGMKVVPVACDAAGNIDLTDLRAKAGQHAHDLAALMVTYPSTHGVFEETITEVCRIVHDHGGQVYLDGANLNALVGLARPGDFGADVCHLNLHKTFCIPHGGGGPGMGPIGVAEHLVDFLPGHPVVNLGGEDPIGPVAAAPYGNASVLPIAWMYIALMGAAGLKRASQVAILNANYIARRLDPYFPVLYKGPGGLVAHECIVDCRQFKDV
;
A
#
# COMPACT_ATOMS: atom_id res chain seq x y z
N PRO A 1 -14.04 -29.09 -0.84
CA PRO A 1 -15.28 -28.31 -0.57
C PRO A 1 -14.96 -27.23 0.48
N GLU A 2 -15.71 -26.12 0.51
CA GLU A 2 -15.39 -24.97 1.36
C GLU A 2 -15.17 -25.31 2.84
N PRO A 3 -16.04 -26.08 3.54
CA PRO A 3 -15.85 -26.35 4.96
C PRO A 3 -14.59 -27.16 5.27
N ALA A 4 -14.24 -28.10 4.40
CA ALA A 4 -13.04 -28.93 4.57
C ALA A 4 -11.76 -28.10 4.44
N LEU A 5 -11.70 -27.24 3.41
CA LEU A 5 -10.52 -26.41 3.19
C LEU A 5 -10.36 -25.33 4.26
N LEU A 6 -11.46 -24.78 4.77
CA LEU A 6 -11.43 -23.89 5.94
C LEU A 6 -10.85 -24.61 7.16
N ALA A 7 -11.21 -25.87 7.40
CA ALA A 7 -10.65 -26.66 8.50
C ALA A 7 -9.15 -26.92 8.30
N ASP A 8 -8.73 -27.26 7.07
CA ASP A 8 -7.31 -27.47 6.72
C ASP A 8 -6.49 -26.19 6.93
N LEU A 9 -6.98 -25.05 6.44
CA LEU A 9 -6.33 -23.76 6.65
C LEU A 9 -6.32 -23.35 8.12
N LYS A 10 -7.39 -23.61 8.87
CA LYS A 10 -7.44 -23.35 10.32
C LYS A 10 -6.40 -24.18 11.06
N ALA A 11 -6.27 -25.46 10.74
CA ALA A 11 -5.24 -26.34 11.30
C ALA A 11 -3.82 -25.87 10.91
N MET A 12 -3.64 -25.38 9.69
CA MET A 12 -2.38 -24.77 9.24
C MET A 12 -2.04 -23.53 10.06
N MET A 13 -2.96 -22.57 10.19
CA MET A 13 -2.73 -21.32 10.91
C MET A 13 -2.62 -21.51 12.42
N ALA A 14 -3.24 -22.54 13.00
CA ALA A 14 -3.08 -22.93 14.41
C ALA A 14 -1.65 -23.30 14.81
N ARG A 15 -0.74 -23.50 13.83
CA ARG A 15 0.69 -23.68 14.08
C ARG A 15 1.43 -22.36 14.36
N ASN A 16 0.81 -21.22 14.11
CA ASN A 16 1.32 -19.93 14.58
C ASN A 16 1.19 -19.87 16.10
N LYS A 17 2.22 -19.37 16.77
CA LYS A 17 2.19 -19.14 18.21
C LYS A 17 1.80 -17.70 18.49
N ILE A 18 0.54 -17.50 18.82
CA ILE A 18 0.05 -16.19 19.26
C ILE A 18 0.68 -15.91 20.63
N THR A 19 1.57 -14.92 20.66
CA THR A 19 2.20 -14.43 21.90
C THR A 19 1.98 -12.93 22.01
N LYS A 20 1.85 -12.44 23.24
CA LYS A 20 1.79 -11.01 23.49
C LYS A 20 3.13 -10.38 23.09
N SER A 21 3.10 -9.53 22.07
CA SER A 21 4.30 -8.97 21.44
C SER A 21 4.46 -7.50 21.78
N PHE A 22 5.46 -7.17 22.58
CA PHE A 22 5.82 -5.78 22.94
C PHE A 22 7.03 -5.27 22.14
N LEU A 23 7.15 -5.72 20.88
CA LEU A 23 8.28 -5.39 20.00
C LEU A 23 8.20 -3.96 19.44
N GLY A 24 7.00 -3.38 19.36
CA GLY A 24 6.77 -2.02 18.86
C GLY A 24 7.15 -1.88 17.39
N ARG A 25 8.04 -0.93 17.08
CA ARG A 25 8.54 -0.68 15.72
C ARG A 25 7.40 -0.43 14.71
N GLY A 26 6.39 0.33 15.12
CA GLY A 26 5.27 0.73 14.26
C GLY A 26 4.07 -0.22 14.26
N TYR A 27 4.13 -1.32 15.02
CA TYR A 27 3.04 -2.30 15.15
C TYR A 27 2.73 -2.55 16.62
N TYR A 28 1.47 -2.34 17.02
CA TYR A 28 1.04 -2.38 18.41
C TYR A 28 -0.28 -3.14 18.52
N GLY A 29 -0.46 -3.93 19.57
CA GLY A 29 -1.74 -4.57 19.84
C GLY A 29 -2.86 -3.54 20.06
N CYS A 30 -4.01 -3.76 19.45
CA CYS A 30 -5.20 -2.94 19.68
C CYS A 30 -6.47 -3.78 19.64
N PHE A 31 -7.55 -3.24 20.18
CA PHE A 31 -8.87 -3.84 20.05
C PHE A 31 -9.57 -3.30 18.80
N LEU A 32 -9.91 -4.18 17.86
CA LEU A 32 -10.89 -3.87 16.82
C LEU A 32 -12.29 -3.93 17.45
N PRO A 33 -13.04 -2.81 17.56
CA PRO A 33 -14.37 -2.85 18.16
C PRO A 33 -15.27 -3.84 17.39
N PRO A 34 -15.99 -4.76 18.07
CA PRO A 34 -16.80 -5.77 17.39
C PRO A 34 -17.82 -5.21 16.40
N VAL A 35 -18.38 -4.04 16.68
CA VAL A 35 -19.30 -3.34 15.78
C VAL A 35 -18.63 -2.96 14.46
N LEU A 36 -17.35 -2.58 14.47
CA LEU A 36 -16.59 -2.23 13.26
C LEU A 36 -16.12 -3.49 12.53
N GLN A 37 -15.68 -4.52 13.26
CA GLN A 37 -15.32 -5.82 12.67
C GLN A 37 -16.49 -6.37 11.86
N ARG A 38 -17.64 -6.51 12.49
CA ARG A 38 -18.81 -7.16 11.89
C ARG A 38 -19.44 -6.34 10.77
N ASN A 39 -19.54 -5.02 10.94
CA ASN A 39 -20.35 -4.18 10.06
C ASN A 39 -19.53 -3.40 9.01
N ILE A 40 -18.19 -3.50 9.03
CA ILE A 40 -17.30 -2.95 8.00
C ILE A 40 -16.40 -4.05 7.43
N LEU A 41 -15.50 -4.60 8.25
CA LEU A 41 -14.46 -5.54 7.78
C LEU A 41 -15.08 -6.84 7.22
N GLU A 42 -16.11 -7.35 7.88
CA GLU A 42 -16.84 -8.57 7.50
C GLU A 42 -18.13 -8.27 6.71
N ASN A 43 -18.32 -7.03 6.24
CA ASN A 43 -19.51 -6.63 5.49
C ASN A 43 -19.20 -6.41 4.00
N PRO A 44 -19.71 -7.24 3.07
CA PRO A 44 -19.46 -7.09 1.64
C PRO A 44 -19.99 -5.77 1.06
N GLY A 45 -20.95 -5.10 1.72
CA GLY A 45 -21.39 -3.76 1.36
C GLY A 45 -20.26 -2.72 1.40
N TRP A 46 -19.26 -2.93 2.26
CA TRP A 46 -18.10 -2.03 2.41
C TRP A 46 -16.88 -2.48 1.62
N TYR A 47 -16.59 -3.77 1.55
CA TYR A 47 -15.32 -4.25 0.98
C TYR A 47 -15.38 -4.58 -0.51
N THR A 48 -16.55 -4.72 -1.14
CA THR A 48 -16.63 -5.20 -2.54
C THR A 48 -16.57 -4.09 -3.60
N ALA A 49 -16.92 -2.85 -3.25
CA ALA A 49 -16.76 -1.72 -4.16
C ALA A 49 -15.28 -1.38 -4.37
N TYR A 50 -14.95 -0.60 -5.41
CA TYR A 50 -13.59 -0.11 -5.64
C TYR A 50 -13.50 1.41 -5.51
N THR A 51 -12.39 1.98 -5.99
CA THR A 51 -12.10 3.42 -5.99
C THR A 51 -13.35 4.23 -6.36
N PRO A 52 -13.70 5.31 -5.63
CA PRO A 52 -14.91 6.08 -5.84
C PRO A 52 -14.81 6.99 -7.09
N TYR A 53 -14.60 6.39 -8.27
CA TYR A 53 -14.55 7.07 -9.56
C TYR A 53 -15.89 7.69 -9.95
N GLN A 54 -17.01 7.13 -9.45
CA GLN A 54 -18.38 7.59 -9.65
C GLN A 54 -18.91 8.16 -8.33
N PRO A 55 -18.70 9.47 -8.04
CA PRO A 55 -18.95 10.03 -6.71
C PRO A 55 -20.40 9.94 -6.25
N GLU A 56 -21.36 10.03 -7.17
CA GLU A 56 -22.81 10.07 -6.90
C GLU A 56 -23.32 8.78 -6.26
N ILE A 57 -22.64 7.65 -6.52
CA ILE A 57 -22.94 6.32 -5.97
C ILE A 57 -21.83 5.84 -5.02
N SER A 58 -21.09 6.78 -4.42
CA SER A 58 -19.93 6.52 -3.57
C SER A 58 -19.79 7.48 -2.39
N GLN A 59 -20.85 8.24 -2.05
CA GLN A 59 -20.78 9.29 -1.03
C GLN A 59 -20.50 8.74 0.38
N GLY A 60 -20.87 7.49 0.67
CA GLY A 60 -20.64 6.84 1.95
C GLY A 60 -19.16 6.69 2.28
N ARG A 61 -18.41 5.97 1.44
CA ARG A 61 -16.96 5.82 1.64
C ARG A 61 -16.18 7.11 1.43
N LEU A 62 -16.66 8.02 0.57
CA LEU A 62 -16.06 9.36 0.45
C LEU A 62 -16.20 10.16 1.76
N GLU A 63 -17.33 10.06 2.46
CA GLU A 63 -17.53 10.69 3.78
C GLU A 63 -16.62 10.05 4.83
N ALA A 64 -16.52 8.72 4.86
CA ALA A 64 -15.61 8.02 5.76
C ALA A 64 -14.13 8.40 5.54
N LEU A 65 -13.71 8.58 4.29
CA LEU A 65 -12.35 9.03 3.96
C LEU A 65 -12.13 10.52 4.27
N LEU A 66 -13.17 11.36 4.19
CA LEU A 66 -13.07 12.74 4.67
C LEU A 66 -12.91 12.78 6.20
N ASN A 67 -13.60 11.90 6.93
CA ASN A 67 -13.41 11.74 8.37
C ASN A 67 -11.98 11.27 8.69
N PHE A 68 -11.42 10.34 7.89
CA PHE A 68 -10.02 9.93 8.01
C PHE A 68 -9.07 11.12 7.85
N GLN A 69 -9.23 11.92 6.78
CA GLN A 69 -8.41 13.11 6.56
C GLN A 69 -8.52 14.10 7.72
N THR A 70 -9.74 14.37 8.18
CA THR A 70 -10.01 15.29 9.31
C THR A 70 -9.36 14.79 10.60
N MET A 71 -9.47 13.50 10.88
CA MET A 71 -8.82 12.86 12.04
C MET A 71 -7.30 13.05 11.98
N VAL A 72 -6.69 12.81 10.82
CA VAL A 72 -5.25 12.95 10.64
C VAL A 72 -4.82 14.42 10.78
N THR A 73 -5.52 15.37 10.16
CA THR A 73 -5.17 16.81 10.27
C THR A 73 -5.29 17.29 11.71
N ASP A 74 -6.36 16.94 12.42
CA ASP A 74 -6.55 17.34 13.81
C ASP A 74 -5.47 16.76 14.72
N LEU A 75 -5.13 15.47 14.56
CA LEU A 75 -4.15 14.82 15.42
C LEU A 75 -2.72 15.29 15.12
N THR A 76 -2.36 15.50 13.85
CA THR A 76 -1.01 15.95 13.45
C THR A 76 -0.80 17.46 13.54
N GLY A 77 -1.88 18.24 13.63
CA GLY A 77 -1.83 19.70 13.59
C GLY A 77 -1.46 20.28 12.22
N LEU A 78 -1.51 19.47 11.15
CA LEU A 78 -1.22 19.89 9.78
C LEU A 78 -2.51 20.17 9.00
N GLU A 79 -2.37 20.91 7.91
CA GLU A 79 -3.49 21.60 7.24
C GLU A 79 -4.27 20.69 6.28
N ILE A 80 -3.61 19.67 5.71
CA ILE A 80 -4.22 18.77 4.73
C ILE A 80 -3.63 17.35 4.83
N ALA A 81 -4.47 16.34 4.68
CA ALA A 81 -4.08 14.92 4.65
C ALA A 81 -4.68 14.21 3.44
N ASN A 82 -4.00 13.17 2.97
CA ASN A 82 -4.49 12.34 1.86
C ASN A 82 -5.44 11.22 2.33
N ALA A 83 -5.99 10.46 1.38
CA ALA A 83 -6.91 9.35 1.63
C ALA A 83 -6.16 7.99 1.71
N SER A 84 -5.09 7.96 2.52
CA SER A 84 -4.14 6.86 2.80
C SER A 84 -2.99 6.63 1.81
N LEU A 85 -1.91 6.05 2.34
CA LEU A 85 -0.81 5.38 1.64
C LEU A 85 -0.71 3.90 2.09
N LEU A 86 0.31 3.19 1.61
CA LEU A 86 0.43 1.73 1.72
C LEU A 86 0.89 1.24 3.10
N ASP A 87 1.94 1.85 3.65
CA ASP A 87 2.50 1.61 4.98
C ASP A 87 3.38 2.80 5.43
N GLU A 88 3.82 2.82 6.68
CA GLU A 88 4.60 3.95 7.23
C GLU A 88 5.91 4.19 6.44
N ALA A 89 6.61 3.12 6.10
CA ALA A 89 7.92 3.20 5.46
C ALA A 89 7.83 3.78 4.04
N THR A 90 6.83 3.36 3.27
CA THR A 90 6.51 3.92 1.96
C THR A 90 5.98 5.35 2.06
N ALA A 91 5.23 5.70 3.11
CA ALA A 91 4.82 7.08 3.36
C ALA A 91 6.00 8.01 3.65
N ALA A 92 6.99 7.55 4.42
CA ALA A 92 8.23 8.28 4.66
C ALA A 92 9.06 8.46 3.37
N ALA A 93 9.13 7.42 2.53
CA ALA A 93 9.78 7.50 1.23
C ALA A 93 9.06 8.50 0.29
N GLU A 94 7.72 8.53 0.30
CA GLU A 94 6.94 9.53 -0.44
C GLU A 94 7.15 10.95 0.10
N ALA A 95 7.38 11.12 1.41
CA ALA A 95 7.69 12.42 1.99
C ALA A 95 9.04 12.94 1.51
N MET A 96 10.07 12.08 1.49
CA MET A 96 11.36 12.40 0.87
C MET A 96 11.19 12.83 -0.59
N MET A 97 10.42 12.07 -1.38
CA MET A 97 10.16 12.37 -2.79
C MET A 97 9.42 13.70 -2.97
N MET A 98 8.47 14.01 -2.08
CA MET A 98 7.77 15.29 -2.06
C MET A 98 8.70 16.44 -1.71
N CYS A 99 9.58 16.28 -0.71
CA CYS A 99 10.60 17.28 -0.37
C CYS A 99 11.53 17.55 -1.55
N HIS A 100 12.02 16.50 -2.22
CA HIS A 100 12.88 16.62 -3.40
C HIS A 100 12.18 17.37 -4.56
N ARG A 101 10.87 17.13 -4.79
CA ARG A 101 10.10 17.86 -5.82
C ARG A 101 9.81 19.33 -5.44
N LEU A 102 9.77 19.66 -4.15
CA LEU A 102 9.55 21.01 -3.66
C LEU A 102 10.84 21.83 -3.58
N ASP A 103 11.99 21.17 -3.56
CA ASP A 103 13.28 21.83 -3.58
C ASP A 103 13.50 22.58 -4.90
N THR A 104 13.89 23.85 -4.78
CA THR A 104 14.31 24.71 -5.88
C THR A 104 15.81 24.96 -5.91
N GLY A 105 16.55 24.49 -4.90
CA GLY A 105 17.99 24.66 -4.74
C GLY A 105 18.84 23.60 -5.46
N HIS A 106 18.22 22.58 -6.06
CA HIS A 106 18.89 21.43 -6.68
C HIS A 106 19.80 20.66 -5.71
N ARG A 107 19.37 20.62 -4.45
CA ARG A 107 20.01 19.91 -3.35
C ARG A 107 19.73 18.41 -3.45
N ASN A 108 20.71 17.59 -3.09
CA ASN A 108 20.60 16.14 -3.32
C ASN A 108 20.75 15.27 -2.06
N THR A 109 20.91 15.88 -0.88
CA THR A 109 21.02 15.15 0.38
C THR A 109 19.71 15.15 1.18
N PHE A 110 19.25 13.96 1.58
CA PHE A 110 18.19 13.76 2.55
C PHE A 110 18.76 13.12 3.83
N VAL A 111 18.50 13.74 4.96
CA VAL A 111 18.98 13.23 6.25
C VAL A 111 17.92 12.34 6.86
N VAL A 112 18.32 11.23 7.49
CA VAL A 112 17.41 10.33 8.20
C VAL A 112 17.94 10.08 9.59
N ALA A 113 17.13 10.36 10.60
CA ALA A 113 17.50 10.14 11.99
C ALA A 113 17.68 8.63 12.25
N PRO A 114 18.77 8.21 12.92
CA PRO A 114 19.06 6.78 13.14
C PRO A 114 18.10 6.11 14.12
N ASP A 115 17.31 6.90 14.83
CA ASP A 115 16.27 6.49 15.77
C ASP A 115 14.87 6.42 15.13
N CYS A 116 14.77 6.52 13.80
CA CYS A 116 13.62 6.03 13.05
C CYS A 116 13.54 4.49 13.08
N HIS A 117 12.38 3.93 12.77
CA HIS A 117 12.24 2.49 12.66
C HIS A 117 13.16 1.91 11.55
N PRO A 118 13.83 0.77 11.78
CA PRO A 118 14.84 0.26 10.85
C PRO A 118 14.26 -0.06 9.46
N GLN A 119 13.03 -0.58 9.39
CA GLN A 119 12.34 -0.80 8.12
C GLN A 119 12.00 0.51 7.39
N THR A 120 11.69 1.59 8.13
CA THR A 120 11.42 2.92 7.55
C THR A 120 12.68 3.48 6.91
N ILE A 121 13.82 3.41 7.61
CA ILE A 121 15.13 3.82 7.10
C ILE A 121 15.46 3.04 5.82
N ALA A 122 15.33 1.72 5.86
CA ALA A 122 15.70 0.87 4.73
C ALA A 122 14.84 1.12 3.48
N VAL A 123 13.52 1.31 3.61
CA VAL A 123 12.66 1.62 2.46
C VAL A 123 12.95 3.01 1.89
N VAL A 124 13.26 4.00 2.73
CA VAL A 124 13.69 5.34 2.27
C VAL A 124 14.99 5.24 1.48
N GLN A 125 15.96 4.46 1.96
CA GLN A 125 17.21 4.18 1.25
C GLN A 125 16.95 3.49 -0.08
N THR A 126 16.14 2.43 -0.12
CA THR A 126 15.74 1.75 -1.36
C THR A 126 15.11 2.71 -2.37
N ARG A 127 14.27 3.66 -1.90
CA ARG A 127 13.63 4.66 -2.77
C ARG A 127 14.61 5.69 -3.34
N ALA A 128 15.59 6.09 -2.54
CA ALA A 128 16.58 7.11 -2.89
C ALA A 128 17.61 6.61 -3.92
N GLU A 129 18.04 5.36 -3.75
CA GLU A 129 19.13 4.71 -4.47
C GLU A 129 18.99 4.68 -6.02
N PRO A 130 17.81 4.43 -6.62
CA PRO A 130 17.63 4.55 -8.07
C PRO A 130 17.72 5.97 -8.61
N LEU A 131 17.40 6.96 -7.78
CA LEU A 131 17.32 8.36 -8.16
C LEU A 131 18.62 9.13 -7.91
N GLY A 132 19.62 8.47 -7.31
CA GLY A 132 20.89 9.07 -6.94
C GLY A 132 20.77 10.06 -5.77
N ILE A 133 19.69 10.00 -4.99
CA ILE A 133 19.50 10.83 -3.79
C ILE A 133 20.45 10.32 -2.70
N ASN A 134 21.24 11.22 -2.12
CA ASN A 134 22.19 10.89 -1.05
C ASN A 134 21.48 10.81 0.30
N ILE A 135 21.48 9.62 0.93
CA ILE A 135 20.93 9.43 2.27
C ILE A 135 22.05 9.50 3.30
N VAL A 136 21.94 10.45 4.24
CA VAL A 136 22.85 10.57 5.38
C VAL A 136 22.13 10.18 6.66
N LEU A 137 22.65 9.18 7.38
CA LEU A 137 22.13 8.83 8.69
C LEU A 137 22.68 9.78 9.75
N GLY A 138 21.80 10.49 10.44
CA GLY A 138 22.20 11.49 11.44
C GLY A 138 21.11 12.53 11.68
N LYS A 139 21.48 13.59 12.39
CA LYS A 139 20.63 14.78 12.60
C LYS A 139 21.32 16.08 12.16
N GLU A 140 22.50 15.98 11.56
CA GLU A 140 23.27 17.13 11.09
C GLU A 140 22.75 17.61 9.74
N LEU A 141 22.59 18.93 9.59
CA LEU A 141 22.12 19.56 8.36
C LEU A 141 23.28 20.28 7.67
N THR A 142 23.32 20.17 6.35
CA THR A 142 24.31 20.82 5.50
C THR A 142 23.61 21.73 4.49
N PRO A 143 24.32 22.65 3.80
CA PRO A 143 23.73 23.43 2.72
C PRO A 143 23.15 22.59 1.57
N ASP A 144 23.59 21.33 1.40
CA ASP A 144 23.06 20.40 0.39
C ASP A 144 21.83 19.61 0.89
N THR A 145 21.38 19.81 2.12
CA THR A 145 20.25 19.08 2.69
C THR A 145 18.92 19.67 2.19
N PHE A 146 18.11 18.90 1.47
CA PHE A 146 16.77 19.33 1.03
C PHE A 146 15.65 18.98 2.02
N GLY A 147 15.89 17.99 2.87
CA GLY A 147 14.95 17.61 3.91
C GLY A 147 15.55 16.63 4.90
N ILE A 148 14.82 16.42 5.99
CA ILE A 148 15.16 15.45 7.03
C ILE A 148 13.93 14.68 7.49
N LEU A 149 14.12 13.38 7.74
CA LEU A 149 13.16 12.52 8.44
C LEU A 149 13.60 12.30 9.89
N VAL A 150 12.70 12.59 10.83
CA VAL A 150 12.82 12.25 12.26
C VAL A 150 11.61 11.42 12.71
N GLN A 151 11.72 10.72 13.85
CA GLN A 151 10.62 9.95 14.44
C GLN A 151 10.20 10.53 15.80
N TYR A 152 8.89 10.56 16.07
CA TYR A 152 8.28 11.14 17.27
C TYR A 152 7.03 10.37 17.73
N PRO A 153 7.07 9.62 18.84
CA PRO A 153 8.27 9.19 19.58
C PRO A 153 9.23 8.37 18.71
N ALA A 154 10.50 8.31 19.12
CA ALA A 154 11.53 7.53 18.44
C ALA A 154 11.32 6.01 18.57
N THR A 155 12.09 5.23 17.79
CA THR A 155 12.01 3.76 17.75
C THR A 155 12.26 3.08 19.09
N ASP A 156 12.99 3.72 20.00
CA ASP A 156 13.25 3.25 21.35
C ASP A 156 12.40 3.95 22.43
N GLY A 157 11.40 4.72 21.99
CA GLY A 157 10.42 5.39 22.83
C GLY A 157 10.79 6.81 23.25
N ALA A 158 12.01 7.27 22.98
CA ALA A 158 12.43 8.62 23.35
C ALA A 158 11.59 9.71 22.66
N ILE A 159 11.19 10.71 23.43
CA ILE A 159 10.49 11.90 22.96
C ILE A 159 11.46 13.08 23.02
N TYR A 160 11.70 13.68 21.87
CA TYR A 160 12.55 14.86 21.70
C TYR A 160 11.69 16.10 21.46
N ASP A 161 12.15 17.26 21.93
CA ASP A 161 11.59 18.54 21.48
C ASP A 161 12.25 18.98 20.18
N TYR A 162 11.54 18.80 19.07
CA TYR A 162 12.00 19.19 17.74
C TYR A 162 11.76 20.68 17.41
N SER A 163 11.22 21.51 18.32
CA SER A 163 10.87 22.91 18.00
C SER A 163 12.08 23.73 17.53
N ALA A 164 13.20 23.65 18.26
CA ALA A 164 14.44 24.32 17.86
C ALA A 164 15.06 23.69 16.60
N PHE A 165 14.93 22.36 16.48
CA PHE A 165 15.42 21.61 15.34
C PHE A 165 14.72 22.00 14.03
N CYS A 166 13.39 22.12 14.03
CA CYS A 166 12.61 22.61 12.89
C CYS A 166 13.01 24.03 12.48
N THR A 167 13.17 24.91 13.48
CA THR A 167 13.62 26.29 13.24
C THR A 167 14.98 26.31 12.54
N GLU A 168 15.91 25.46 12.96
CA GLU A 168 17.23 25.36 12.33
C GLU A 168 17.14 24.78 10.91
N ALA A 169 16.37 23.71 10.71
CA ALA A 169 16.17 23.11 9.40
C ALA A 169 15.63 24.11 8.37
N HIS A 170 14.69 24.96 8.79
CA HIS A 170 14.14 26.01 7.93
C HIS A 170 15.14 27.10 7.58
N LYS A 171 16.14 27.41 8.42
CA LYS A 171 17.26 28.30 8.04
C LYS A 171 18.11 27.71 6.93
N HIS A 172 18.22 26.38 6.88
CA HIS A 172 18.85 25.64 5.79
C HIS A 172 17.91 25.39 4.60
N LEU A 173 16.69 25.95 4.61
CA LEU A 173 15.63 25.70 3.62
C LEU A 173 15.26 24.21 3.49
N ALA A 174 15.60 23.38 4.47
CA ALA A 174 15.31 21.96 4.49
C ALA A 174 13.92 21.72 5.10
N LEU A 175 13.13 20.86 4.47
CA LEU A 175 11.81 20.48 4.99
C LEU A 175 11.93 19.40 6.06
N VAL A 176 11.13 19.49 7.12
CA VAL A 176 11.11 18.52 8.21
C VAL A 176 9.94 17.56 8.06
N VAL A 177 10.26 16.28 7.94
CA VAL A 177 9.33 15.16 7.92
C VAL A 177 9.36 14.46 9.29
N VAL A 178 8.19 14.24 9.87
CA VAL A 178 8.05 13.55 11.16
C VAL A 178 7.25 12.26 10.97
N ALA A 179 7.89 11.11 11.14
CA ALA A 179 7.19 9.85 11.34
C ALA A 179 6.66 9.79 12.78
N THR A 180 5.35 9.60 12.97
CA THR A 180 4.69 9.75 14.28
C THR A 180 3.57 8.75 14.51
N ASP A 181 3.20 8.59 15.78
CA ASP A 181 2.10 7.73 16.22
C ASP A 181 0.85 8.56 16.60
N LEU A 182 -0.30 8.29 15.95
CA LEU A 182 -1.52 9.07 16.17
C LEU A 182 -2.10 8.93 17.59
N LEU A 183 -1.89 7.80 18.27
CA LEU A 183 -2.35 7.62 19.65
C LEU A 183 -1.48 8.44 20.61
N ALA A 184 -0.16 8.44 20.40
CA ALA A 184 0.77 9.29 21.16
C ALA A 184 0.39 10.78 21.03
N LEU A 185 0.01 11.20 19.81
CA LEU A 185 -0.43 12.58 19.55
C LEU A 185 -1.73 12.99 20.24
N THR A 186 -2.44 12.09 20.91
CA THR A 186 -3.56 12.50 21.78
C THR A 186 -3.07 13.16 23.08
N LEU A 187 -1.83 12.86 23.50
CA LEU A 187 -1.20 13.40 24.70
C LEU A 187 -0.02 14.34 24.41
N LEU A 188 0.60 14.20 23.24
CA LEU A 188 1.81 14.93 22.86
C LEU A 188 1.50 16.14 21.98
N LYS A 189 2.28 17.21 22.17
CA LYS A 189 2.32 18.36 21.27
C LYS A 189 2.55 17.84 19.84
N PRO A 190 1.63 18.09 18.89
CA PRO A 190 1.66 17.48 17.58
C PRO A 190 2.64 18.18 16.61
N PRO A 191 3.09 17.49 15.53
CA PRO A 191 4.08 18.00 14.60
C PRO A 191 3.83 19.40 14.03
N GLY A 192 2.58 19.72 13.69
CA GLY A 192 2.23 21.04 13.16
C GLY A 192 2.50 22.19 14.15
N GLU A 193 2.44 21.93 15.46
CA GLU A 193 2.66 22.96 16.49
C GLU A 193 4.14 23.23 16.81
N PHE A 194 5.05 22.34 16.39
CA PHE A 194 6.49 22.55 16.51
C PHE A 194 7.18 22.78 15.16
N GLY A 195 6.39 23.02 14.11
CA GLY A 195 6.89 23.50 12.82
C GLY A 195 7.27 22.41 11.82
N ALA A 196 6.82 21.16 11.99
CA ALA A 196 7.00 20.15 10.94
C ALA A 196 6.28 20.54 9.65
N ASP A 197 6.82 20.12 8.50
CA ASP A 197 6.23 20.39 7.19
C ASP A 197 5.36 19.23 6.70
N ILE A 198 5.76 18.01 7.05
CA ILE A 198 5.08 16.76 6.69
C ILE A 198 5.05 15.85 7.93
N ALA A 199 3.90 15.20 8.17
CA ALA A 199 3.78 14.13 9.15
C ALA A 199 3.27 12.85 8.48
N VAL A 200 3.90 11.72 8.80
CA VAL A 200 3.57 10.40 8.26
C VAL A 200 3.52 9.36 9.39
N GLY A 201 2.93 8.21 9.12
CA GLY A 201 2.88 7.11 10.09
C GLY A 201 1.81 6.09 9.75
N SER A 202 1.63 5.11 10.62
CA SER A 202 0.57 4.10 10.51
C SER A 202 -0.66 4.49 11.33
N THR A 203 -1.86 4.17 10.83
CA THR A 203 -3.10 4.22 11.63
C THR A 203 -3.50 2.84 12.18
N GLN A 204 -2.59 1.85 12.16
CA GLN A 204 -2.89 0.46 12.55
C GLN A 204 -3.54 0.35 13.92
N ARG A 205 -2.95 0.99 14.95
CA ARG A 205 -3.43 0.89 16.33
C ARG A 205 -4.77 1.60 16.59
N PHE A 206 -5.37 2.21 15.56
CA PHE A 206 -6.76 2.68 15.59
C PHE A 206 -7.69 1.58 15.07
N GLY A 207 -7.69 0.45 15.79
CA GLY A 207 -8.68 -0.60 15.62
C GLY A 207 -8.41 -1.62 14.52
N LEU A 208 -7.20 -1.73 13.97
CA LEU A 208 -6.86 -2.81 13.02
C LEU A 208 -5.92 -3.84 13.68
N PRO A 209 -6.17 -5.15 13.55
CA PRO A 209 -5.22 -6.17 14.00
C PRO A 209 -3.84 -6.00 13.36
N ILE A 210 -2.79 -6.49 14.04
CA ILE A 210 -1.40 -6.38 13.55
C ILE A 210 -1.22 -7.08 12.19
N GLY A 211 -1.92 -8.19 11.96
CA GLY A 211 -2.05 -8.83 10.66
C GLY A 211 -0.74 -9.32 10.05
N TYR A 212 0.26 -9.63 10.89
CA TYR A 212 1.61 -10.03 10.48
C TYR A 212 2.24 -9.07 9.44
N GLY A 213 1.89 -7.77 9.53
CA GLY A 213 2.43 -6.71 8.68
C GLY A 213 1.38 -5.79 8.06
N GLY A 214 0.16 -6.27 7.83
CA GLY A 214 -0.90 -5.47 7.23
C GLY A 214 -2.13 -6.28 6.81
N PRO A 215 -3.17 -5.63 6.27
CA PRO A 215 -3.15 -4.26 5.73
C PRO A 215 -3.47 -3.17 6.74
N HIS A 216 -2.71 -2.07 6.68
CA HIS A 216 -2.93 -0.87 7.48
C HIS A 216 -2.87 0.36 6.60
N ALA A 217 -3.71 1.37 6.87
CA ALA A 217 -3.58 2.65 6.22
C ALA A 217 -2.42 3.43 6.83
N ALA A 218 -1.47 3.85 6.00
CA ALA A 218 -0.57 4.92 6.39
C ALA A 218 -1.22 6.27 6.17
N PHE A 219 -0.98 7.22 7.08
CA PHE A 219 -1.40 8.60 6.90
C PHE A 219 -0.25 9.44 6.34
N PHE A 220 -0.62 10.49 5.62
CA PHE A 220 0.30 11.50 5.11
C PHE A 220 -0.39 12.86 5.21
N ALA A 221 0.16 13.75 6.02
CA ALA A 221 -0.32 15.11 6.19
C ALA A 221 0.80 16.13 5.94
N THR A 222 0.44 17.32 5.50
CA THR A 222 1.37 18.37 5.08
C THR A 222 0.70 19.75 5.17
N ARG A 223 1.46 20.82 4.95
CA ARG A 223 0.93 22.17 4.69
C ARG A 223 0.10 22.22 3.39
N ASP A 224 -0.98 23.00 3.38
CA ASP A 224 -1.88 23.21 2.23
C ASP A 224 -1.13 23.78 1.02
N ALA A 225 -0.12 24.61 1.28
CA ALA A 225 0.78 25.16 0.26
C ALA A 225 1.41 24.08 -0.64
N TYR A 226 1.59 22.86 -0.12
CA TYR A 226 2.22 21.76 -0.83
C TYR A 226 1.26 20.74 -1.45
N LYS A 227 -0.07 20.95 -1.35
CA LYS A 227 -1.10 19.99 -1.81
C LYS A 227 -0.98 19.53 -3.26
N ARG A 228 -0.37 20.35 -4.13
CA ARG A 228 -0.13 20.00 -5.54
C ARG A 228 0.91 18.90 -5.73
N GLN A 229 1.76 18.65 -4.72
CA GLN A 229 2.79 17.61 -4.73
C GLN A 229 2.45 16.38 -3.89
N MET A 230 1.26 16.39 -3.24
CA MET A 230 0.80 15.32 -2.38
C MET A 230 0.65 14.00 -3.14
N PRO A 231 1.12 12.86 -2.59
CA PRO A 231 0.93 11.53 -3.16
C PRO A 231 -0.49 11.00 -2.89
N GLY A 232 -0.98 10.17 -3.81
CA GLY A 232 -2.25 9.46 -3.65
C GLY A 232 -3.51 10.33 -3.75
N ARG A 233 -4.64 9.69 -3.42
CA ARG A 233 -5.97 10.28 -3.49
C ARG A 233 -6.19 11.33 -2.41
N LEU A 234 -7.05 12.30 -2.70
CA LEU A 234 -7.49 13.33 -1.76
C LEU A 234 -9.01 13.52 -1.92
N ILE A 235 -9.77 13.47 -0.84
CA ILE A 235 -11.19 13.78 -0.83
C ILE A 235 -11.36 15.28 -0.67
N GLY A 236 -12.22 15.88 -1.50
CA GLY A 236 -12.60 17.28 -1.41
C GLY A 236 -14.12 17.45 -1.36
N VAL A 237 -14.54 18.49 -0.62
CA VAL A 237 -15.91 18.98 -0.65
C VAL A 237 -16.12 19.81 -1.92
N SER A 238 -17.20 19.53 -2.62
CA SER A 238 -17.66 20.20 -3.83
C SER A 238 -19.17 20.47 -3.71
N LYS A 239 -19.81 20.84 -4.80
CA LYS A 239 -21.26 20.94 -4.94
C LYS A 239 -21.77 20.07 -6.10
N ASP A 240 -22.98 19.55 -5.97
CA ASP A 240 -23.70 18.88 -7.06
C ASP A 240 -24.41 19.88 -7.99
N ALA A 241 -25.16 19.36 -8.98
CA ALA A 241 -25.90 20.19 -9.94
C ALA A 241 -27.03 21.03 -9.30
N GLN A 242 -27.50 20.67 -8.09
CA GLN A 242 -28.49 21.43 -7.33
C GLN A 242 -27.84 22.37 -6.29
N GLY A 243 -26.51 22.48 -6.28
CA GLY A 243 -25.77 23.32 -5.34
C GLY A 243 -25.62 22.72 -3.94
N ARG A 244 -26.01 21.46 -3.72
CA ARG A 244 -25.87 20.77 -2.43
C ARG A 244 -24.41 20.35 -2.22
N PRO A 245 -23.87 20.41 -0.99
CA PRO A 245 -22.54 19.87 -0.71
C PRO A 245 -22.44 18.39 -1.08
N ALA A 246 -21.40 18.03 -1.83
CA ALA A 246 -21.11 16.66 -2.26
C ALA A 246 -19.61 16.40 -2.28
N LEU A 247 -19.21 15.16 -2.02
CA LEU A 247 -17.81 14.76 -1.94
C LEU A 247 -17.32 14.18 -3.27
N ARG A 248 -16.03 14.35 -3.58
CA ARG A 248 -15.37 13.69 -4.72
C ARG A 248 -13.87 13.55 -4.49
N LEU A 249 -13.21 12.78 -5.35
CA LEU A 249 -11.76 12.85 -5.50
C LEU A 249 -11.35 14.22 -6.06
N ALA A 250 -10.41 14.88 -5.40
CA ALA A 250 -9.93 16.23 -5.69
C ALA A 250 -8.48 16.23 -6.18
N LEU A 251 -8.15 17.21 -7.03
CA LEU A 251 -6.81 17.39 -7.60
C LEU A 251 -6.25 16.11 -8.27
N GLN A 252 -7.12 15.37 -8.97
CA GLN A 252 -6.79 14.07 -9.58
C GLN A 252 -5.69 14.16 -10.65
N THR A 253 -5.41 15.36 -11.18
CA THR A 253 -4.32 15.58 -12.13
C THR A 253 -2.94 15.30 -11.54
N ARG A 254 -2.80 15.10 -10.23
CA ARG A 254 -1.57 14.64 -9.59
C ARG A 254 -1.29 13.15 -9.83
N GLU A 255 -2.33 12.37 -10.08
CA GLU A 255 -2.30 10.91 -10.03
C GLU A 255 -1.88 10.28 -11.36
N GLN A 256 -1.36 9.05 -11.28
CA GLN A 256 -0.79 8.28 -12.38
C GLN A 256 -1.71 8.15 -13.61
N HIS A 257 -3.03 8.05 -13.42
CA HIS A 257 -3.98 7.82 -14.51
C HIS A 257 -4.15 9.05 -15.43
N ILE A 258 -3.72 10.23 -14.97
CA ILE A 258 -3.71 11.47 -15.78
C ILE A 258 -2.28 11.85 -16.14
N ARG A 259 -1.37 11.87 -15.18
CA ARG A 259 -0.01 12.43 -15.36
C ARG A 259 1.08 11.41 -15.69
N ARG A 260 0.80 10.11 -15.61
CA ARG A 260 1.74 9.03 -16.00
C ARG A 260 3.11 9.23 -15.34
N GLU A 261 4.20 9.31 -16.11
CA GLU A 261 5.57 9.54 -15.61
C GLU A 261 5.75 10.84 -14.81
N LYS A 262 4.86 11.83 -14.97
CA LYS A 262 4.88 13.13 -14.26
C LYS A 262 3.97 13.16 -13.03
N ALA A 263 3.40 12.02 -12.63
CA ALA A 263 2.58 11.93 -11.44
C ALA A 263 3.41 12.16 -10.18
N THR A 264 2.74 12.51 -9.08
CA THR A 264 3.42 12.73 -7.79
C THR A 264 3.90 11.41 -7.16
N SER A 265 3.31 10.28 -7.56
CA SER A 265 3.63 8.93 -7.12
C SER A 265 3.07 7.92 -8.13
N ASN A 266 3.58 6.68 -8.11
CA ASN A 266 3.02 5.56 -8.85
C ASN A 266 1.81 4.93 -8.16
N ILE A 267 1.46 5.34 -6.93
CA ILE A 267 0.39 4.71 -6.15
C ILE A 267 -0.96 4.74 -6.90
N CYS A 268 -1.65 3.59 -6.91
CA CYS A 268 -3.00 3.43 -7.46
C CYS A 268 -3.93 2.80 -6.41
N THR A 269 -3.90 1.49 -6.22
CA THR A 269 -4.53 0.86 -5.04
C THR A 269 -3.80 1.36 -3.80
N ALA A 270 -4.55 1.77 -2.77
CA ALA A 270 -4.00 2.24 -1.49
C ALA A 270 -4.56 1.34 -0.36
N GLN A 271 -5.02 1.93 0.75
CA GLN A 271 -5.51 1.21 1.92
C GLN A 271 -6.85 1.80 2.41
N VAL A 272 -7.84 1.92 1.51
CA VAL A 272 -9.12 2.59 1.80
C VAL A 272 -9.92 1.90 2.91
N LEU A 273 -10.12 0.58 2.84
CA LEU A 273 -10.87 -0.14 3.88
C LEU A 273 -10.20 -0.02 5.27
N PRO A 274 -8.87 -0.21 5.40
CA PRO A 274 -8.15 0.14 6.63
C PRO A 274 -8.36 1.60 7.11
N ALA A 275 -8.31 2.58 6.19
CA ALA A 275 -8.52 3.99 6.52
C ALA A 275 -9.95 4.26 7.02
N VAL A 276 -10.95 3.61 6.43
CA VAL A 276 -12.35 3.65 6.89
C VAL A 276 -12.46 3.11 8.31
N ILE A 277 -11.83 1.98 8.62
CA ILE A 277 -11.86 1.40 9.98
C ILE A 277 -11.20 2.34 10.98
N ALA A 278 -10.02 2.90 10.66
CA ALA A 278 -9.34 3.85 11.53
C ALA A 278 -10.16 5.13 11.78
N ALA A 279 -10.82 5.67 10.75
CA ALA A 279 -11.72 6.80 10.90
C ALA A 279 -12.93 6.46 11.79
N MET A 280 -13.52 5.28 11.61
CA MET A 280 -14.67 4.84 12.42
C MET A 280 -14.26 4.50 13.85
N TYR A 281 -13.02 4.07 14.10
CA TYR A 281 -12.45 3.92 15.43
C TYR A 281 -12.36 5.27 16.15
N ALA A 282 -11.87 6.31 15.47
CA ALA A 282 -11.87 7.66 16.02
C ALA A 282 -13.28 8.22 16.24
N VAL A 283 -14.24 7.93 15.36
CA VAL A 283 -15.65 8.30 15.53
C VAL A 283 -16.29 7.57 16.72
N TRP A 284 -15.97 6.29 16.90
CA TRP A 284 -16.47 5.43 17.98
C TRP A 284 -16.02 5.91 19.35
N HIS A 285 -14.72 6.19 19.49
CA HIS A 285 -14.12 6.57 20.76
C HIS A 285 -14.24 8.07 21.05
N GLY A 286 -14.25 8.92 20.01
CA GLY A 286 -14.12 10.36 20.15
C GLY A 286 -12.78 10.79 20.78
N PRO A 287 -12.56 12.10 20.96
CA PRO A 287 -11.31 12.59 21.54
C PRO A 287 -11.08 12.08 22.96
N ASP A 288 -12.12 12.03 23.81
CA ASP A 288 -12.00 11.57 25.19
C ASP A 288 -11.69 10.08 25.30
N GLY A 289 -12.29 9.25 24.43
CA GLY A 289 -12.03 7.81 24.42
C GLY A 289 -10.60 7.50 23.99
N LEU A 290 -10.13 8.14 22.92
CA LEU A 290 -8.74 7.98 22.46
C LEU A 290 -7.74 8.46 23.51
N LYS A 291 -8.02 9.60 24.17
CA LYS A 291 -7.18 10.12 25.25
C LYS A 291 -7.12 9.16 26.44
N ARG A 292 -8.26 8.59 26.88
CA ARG A 292 -8.28 7.58 27.96
C ARG A 292 -7.45 6.34 27.62
N ILE A 293 -7.53 5.87 26.37
CA ILE A 293 -6.73 4.74 25.91
C ILE A 293 -5.24 5.08 25.99
N ALA A 294 -4.83 6.24 25.48
CA ALA A 294 -3.45 6.68 25.53
C ALA A 294 -2.94 6.89 26.96
N GLU A 295 -3.72 7.52 27.83
CA GLU A 295 -3.37 7.75 29.25
C GLU A 295 -3.14 6.44 29.98
N ARG A 296 -4.01 5.44 29.77
CA ARG A 296 -3.87 4.12 30.38
C ARG A 296 -2.57 3.41 29.95
N ILE A 297 -2.27 3.42 28.65
CA ILE A 297 -1.04 2.80 28.12
C ILE A 297 0.18 3.53 28.70
N HIS A 298 0.15 4.87 28.69
CA HIS A 298 1.22 5.69 29.22
C HIS A 298 1.47 5.46 30.71
N GLN A 299 0.42 5.31 31.52
CA GLN A 299 0.53 4.98 32.95
C GLN A 299 1.23 3.65 33.18
N PHE A 300 0.92 2.62 32.39
CA PHE A 300 1.64 1.34 32.46
C PHE A 300 3.12 1.49 32.09
N ALA A 301 3.44 2.26 31.05
CA ALA A 301 4.82 2.53 30.68
C ALA A 301 5.57 3.30 31.79
N CYS A 302 4.91 4.28 32.42
CA CYS A 302 5.49 5.05 33.53
C CYS A 302 5.83 4.19 34.74
N ARG A 303 5.04 3.14 35.01
CA ARG A 303 5.32 2.19 36.09
C ARG A 303 6.54 1.32 35.82
N ILE A 304 6.89 1.06 34.55
CA ILE A 304 8.15 0.38 34.19
C ILE A 304 9.33 1.36 34.30
N GLY A 305 9.16 2.58 33.77
CA GLY A 305 10.26 3.54 33.63
C GLY A 305 11.17 3.23 32.43
N SER A 306 12.02 4.20 32.05
CA SER A 306 12.94 4.07 30.91
C SER A 306 14.34 4.52 31.30
N ASP A 307 15.34 3.75 30.89
CA ASP A 307 16.77 4.00 31.12
C ASP A 307 17.35 5.06 30.17
N THR A 308 16.58 5.53 29.18
CA THR A 308 17.04 6.56 28.22
C THR A 308 17.29 7.93 28.85
N GLY A 309 16.72 8.20 30.04
CA GLY A 309 16.73 9.52 30.67
C GLY A 309 15.89 10.58 29.91
N LEU A 310 15.19 10.18 28.85
CA LEU A 310 14.31 11.04 28.05
C LEU A 310 12.84 10.71 28.31
N PRO A 311 11.91 11.66 28.09
CA PRO A 311 10.48 11.37 28.17
C PRO A 311 10.06 10.30 27.15
N PHE A 312 8.98 9.58 27.46
CA PHE A 312 8.45 8.51 26.61
C PHE A 312 6.92 8.45 26.67
N PHE A 313 6.30 7.77 25.71
CA PHE A 313 4.86 7.53 25.67
C PHE A 313 4.52 6.12 26.16
N ASP A 314 4.64 5.12 25.29
CA ASP A 314 4.29 3.72 25.55
C ASP A 314 5.48 2.76 25.46
N THR A 315 6.61 3.26 24.95
CA THR A 315 7.80 2.48 24.66
C THR A 315 8.90 2.88 25.62
N VAL A 316 9.50 1.90 26.28
CA VAL A 316 10.58 2.11 27.24
C VAL A 316 11.79 1.26 26.89
N ARG A 317 12.98 1.77 27.19
CA ARG A 317 14.22 1.00 27.13
C ARG A 317 14.61 0.57 28.54
N VAL A 318 14.79 -0.73 28.75
CA VAL A 318 15.26 -1.30 30.03
C VAL A 318 16.44 -2.21 29.73
N GLY A 319 17.65 -1.78 30.08
CA GLY A 319 18.90 -2.36 29.59
C GLY A 319 18.92 -2.45 28.06
N ASP A 320 19.11 -3.66 27.53
CA ASP A 320 19.14 -3.91 26.09
C ASP A 320 17.75 -4.15 25.46
N ARG A 321 16.68 -4.13 26.27
CA ARG A 321 15.32 -4.44 25.80
C ARG A 321 14.57 -3.13 25.50
N ILE A 322 13.90 -3.11 24.36
CA ILE A 322 12.87 -2.12 24.04
C ILE A 322 11.53 -2.81 24.23
N ILE A 323 10.65 -2.22 25.04
CA ILE A 323 9.33 -2.76 25.39
C ILE A 323 8.30 -1.70 25.02
N ALA A 324 7.49 -1.98 24.00
CA ALA A 324 6.42 -1.11 23.54
C ALA A 324 5.07 -1.64 24.01
N LEU A 325 4.46 -0.97 24.98
CA LEU A 325 3.15 -1.33 25.49
C LEU A 325 2.04 -0.85 24.56
N ASP A 326 0.88 -1.48 24.69
CA ASP A 326 -0.24 -1.21 23.79
C ASP A 326 -1.61 -1.31 24.50
N GLU A 327 -2.69 -1.04 23.77
CA GLU A 327 -4.06 -0.98 24.31
C GLU A 327 -4.47 -2.29 25.00
N THR A 328 -3.95 -3.42 24.51
CA THR A 328 -4.30 -4.75 24.99
C THR A 328 -3.52 -5.15 26.25
N THR A 329 -2.52 -4.35 26.68
CA THR A 329 -1.71 -4.62 27.88
C THR A 329 -2.59 -4.75 29.13
N THR A 330 -2.28 -5.72 29.98
CA THR A 330 -2.92 -5.96 31.28
C THR A 330 -1.91 -5.92 32.42
N GLU A 331 -2.38 -5.89 33.66
CA GLU A 331 -1.51 -6.02 34.86
C GLU A 331 -0.74 -7.34 34.88
N GLU A 332 -1.35 -8.42 34.38
CA GLU A 332 -0.70 -9.74 34.29
C GLU A 332 0.43 -9.70 33.26
N ASP A 333 0.20 -9.08 32.11
CA ASP A 333 1.23 -8.90 31.09
C ASP A 333 2.44 -8.14 31.64
N LEU A 334 2.20 -7.07 32.41
CA LEU A 334 3.27 -6.29 33.05
C LEU A 334 4.12 -7.19 33.96
N ARG A 335 3.49 -7.93 34.88
CA ARG A 335 4.21 -8.85 35.79
C ARG A 335 5.00 -9.91 35.04
N ALA A 336 4.52 -10.34 33.86
CA ALA A 336 5.19 -11.32 33.03
C ALA A 336 6.41 -10.79 32.26
N LEU A 337 6.62 -9.47 32.16
CA LEU A 337 7.77 -8.87 31.46
C LEU A 337 9.12 -9.19 32.10
N GLY A 338 9.12 -9.49 33.41
CA GLY A 338 10.32 -9.72 34.20
C GLY A 338 11.19 -8.46 34.37
N VAL A 339 10.56 -7.28 34.39
CA VAL A 339 11.20 -5.99 34.68
C VAL A 339 10.66 -5.43 36.00
N ASN A 340 11.41 -4.52 36.62
CA ASN A 340 10.92 -3.82 37.80
C ASN A 340 9.73 -2.95 37.43
N ILE A 341 8.66 -3.03 38.22
CA ILE A 341 7.42 -2.28 38.02
C ILE A 341 7.05 -1.61 39.34
N SER A 342 6.75 -0.32 39.29
CA SER A 342 6.22 0.43 40.43
C SER A 342 4.81 -0.02 40.78
N ASP A 343 4.58 -0.27 42.07
CA ASP A 343 3.25 -0.59 42.64
C ASP A 343 2.37 0.65 42.85
N THR A 344 2.95 1.85 42.74
CA THR A 344 2.24 3.13 42.86
C THR A 344 2.23 3.90 41.55
N ASP A 345 1.25 4.80 41.39
CA ASP A 345 1.21 5.72 40.27
C ASP A 345 2.48 6.58 40.20
N VAL A 346 3.09 6.61 39.02
CA VAL A 346 4.30 7.37 38.72
C VAL A 346 3.90 8.61 37.92
N SER A 347 4.46 9.76 38.29
CA SER A 347 4.22 11.01 37.56
C SER A 347 4.73 10.90 36.13
N SER A 348 3.96 11.42 35.17
CA SER A 348 4.34 11.39 33.75
C SER A 348 5.68 12.13 33.52
N PRO A 349 6.66 11.48 32.86
CA PRO A 349 7.93 12.11 32.53
C PRO A 349 7.82 13.13 31.38
N ILE A 350 6.65 13.23 30.72
CA ILE A 350 6.42 14.17 29.62
C ILE A 350 6.36 15.59 30.20
N PRO A 351 7.28 16.51 29.85
CA PRO A 351 7.28 17.87 30.36
C PRO A 351 6.11 18.67 29.79
N ALA A 352 5.69 19.71 30.50
CA ALA A 352 4.53 20.54 30.11
C ALA A 352 4.66 21.13 28.70
N THR A 353 5.87 21.43 28.23
CA THR A 353 6.15 21.96 26.88
C THR A 353 5.88 20.96 25.75
N LEU A 354 5.87 19.66 26.05
CA LEU A 354 5.62 18.58 25.10
C LEU A 354 4.23 17.95 25.25
N ARG A 355 3.43 18.40 26.23
CA ARG A 355 2.04 17.93 26.39
C ARG A 355 1.14 18.65 25.40
N ARG A 356 0.20 17.92 24.83
CA ARG A 356 -0.85 18.49 24.00
C ARG A 356 -1.76 19.39 24.82
N THR A 357 -1.94 20.62 24.34
CA THR A 357 -2.91 21.58 24.90
C THR A 357 -4.02 21.93 23.92
N THR A 358 -3.87 21.58 22.65
CA THR A 358 -4.85 21.87 21.60
C THR A 358 -5.92 20.78 21.51
N PRO A 359 -7.18 21.16 21.24
CA PRO A 359 -8.24 20.19 21.01
C PRO A 359 -8.02 19.43 19.70
N PHE A 360 -8.65 18.26 19.57
CA PHE A 360 -8.68 17.44 18.36
C PHE A 360 -10.03 16.76 18.21
N LEU A 361 -10.34 16.32 16.99
CA LEU A 361 -11.61 15.67 16.64
C LEU A 361 -12.82 16.53 16.99
N THR A 362 -12.71 17.84 16.79
CA THR A 362 -13.74 18.81 17.20
C THR A 362 -14.99 18.79 16.32
N ALA A 363 -14.90 18.16 15.14
CA ALA A 363 -16.01 18.05 14.22
C ALA A 363 -17.15 17.18 14.83
N PRO A 364 -18.43 17.55 14.65
CA PRO A 364 -19.56 16.85 15.27
C PRO A 364 -19.62 15.33 15.02
N VAL A 365 -19.06 14.85 13.91
CA VAL A 365 -19.04 13.42 13.59
C VAL A 365 -18.35 12.59 14.69
N PHE A 366 -17.32 13.12 15.34
CA PHE A 366 -16.55 12.42 16.38
C PHE A 366 -17.20 12.47 17.78
N HIS A 367 -18.37 13.10 17.91
CA HIS A 367 -19.08 13.28 19.19
C HIS A 367 -20.49 12.68 19.21
N ARG A 368 -20.96 12.07 18.11
CA ARG A 368 -22.37 11.69 17.92
C ARG A 368 -22.67 10.20 17.93
N TYR A 369 -21.67 9.33 17.78
CA TYR A 369 -21.88 7.90 17.47
C TYR A 369 -21.14 7.00 18.46
N HIS A 370 -21.29 7.27 19.77
CA HIS A 370 -20.55 6.57 20.84
C HIS A 370 -21.32 5.41 21.46
N THR A 371 -22.60 5.24 21.13
CA THR A 371 -23.35 4.03 21.46
C THR A 371 -23.37 3.07 20.27
N GLU A 372 -23.38 1.75 20.54
CA GLU A 372 -23.32 0.74 19.47
C GLU A 372 -24.46 0.88 18.47
N HIS A 373 -25.65 1.26 18.96
CA HIS A 373 -26.82 1.48 18.12
C HIS A 373 -26.69 2.70 17.20
N GLU A 374 -26.10 3.79 17.69
CA GLU A 374 -25.84 4.98 16.88
C GLU A 374 -24.76 4.71 15.82
N MET A 375 -23.69 4.02 16.20
CA MET A 375 -22.64 3.61 15.28
C MET A 375 -23.19 2.69 14.19
N LEU A 376 -23.95 1.65 14.55
CA LEU A 376 -24.57 0.74 13.59
C LEU A 376 -25.42 1.50 12.55
N ARG A 377 -26.24 2.45 13.00
CA ARG A 377 -27.05 3.30 12.11
C ARG A 377 -26.19 4.21 11.24
N TYR A 378 -25.09 4.74 11.77
CA TYR A 378 -24.19 5.58 10.99
C TYR A 378 -23.53 4.78 9.87
N LEU A 379 -22.94 3.63 10.19
CA LEU A 379 -22.32 2.72 9.23
C LEU A 379 -23.31 2.30 8.15
N ARG A 380 -24.52 1.89 8.54
CA ARG A 380 -25.55 1.50 7.58
C ARG A 380 -25.97 2.64 6.66
N ARG A 381 -26.03 3.88 7.18
CA ARG A 381 -26.35 5.07 6.37
C ARG A 381 -25.27 5.40 5.36
N LEU A 382 -23.99 5.21 5.70
CA LEU A 382 -22.90 5.38 4.74
C LEU A 382 -22.92 4.26 3.70
N GLU A 383 -23.02 3.00 4.12
CA GLU A 383 -23.11 1.84 3.23
C GLU A 383 -24.24 1.99 2.20
N ALA A 384 -25.41 2.47 2.63
CA ALA A 384 -26.57 2.65 1.75
C ALA A 384 -26.39 3.72 0.65
N LYS A 385 -25.36 4.58 0.76
CA LYS A 385 -25.02 5.58 -0.29
C LYS A 385 -24.10 5.00 -1.37
N ASP A 386 -23.60 3.79 -1.18
CA ASP A 386 -22.56 3.21 -2.01
C ASP A 386 -23.09 2.01 -2.82
N LEU A 387 -22.84 2.04 -4.13
CA LEU A 387 -23.08 0.86 -4.97
C LEU A 387 -21.89 -0.09 -4.86
N SER A 388 -22.16 -1.33 -4.46
CA SER A 388 -21.19 -2.41 -4.28
C SER A 388 -21.63 -3.69 -5.03
N LEU A 389 -20.83 -4.76 -4.95
CA LEU A 389 -21.17 -6.04 -5.59
C LEU A 389 -22.34 -6.76 -4.91
N THR A 390 -22.80 -6.30 -3.74
CA THR A 390 -24.05 -6.80 -3.13
C THR A 390 -25.29 -6.33 -3.86
N THR A 391 -25.15 -5.36 -4.76
CA THR A 391 -26.27 -4.72 -5.47
C THR A 391 -26.32 -5.15 -6.93
N SER A 392 -25.22 -5.00 -7.67
CA SER A 392 -25.15 -5.31 -9.10
C SER A 392 -23.73 -5.57 -9.57
N MET A 393 -23.59 -6.03 -10.82
CA MET A 393 -22.29 -6.04 -11.50
C MET A 393 -21.71 -4.61 -11.56
N ILE A 394 -20.41 -4.50 -11.28
CA ILE A 394 -19.62 -3.27 -11.49
C ILE A 394 -18.58 -3.59 -12.58
N PRO A 395 -18.86 -3.35 -13.87
CA PRO A 395 -18.03 -3.83 -14.99
C PRO A 395 -16.85 -2.89 -15.28
N LEU A 396 -16.00 -2.64 -14.27
CA LEU A 396 -14.79 -1.82 -14.43
C LEU A 396 -13.69 -2.60 -15.16
N GLY A 397 -13.35 -2.16 -16.37
CA GLY A 397 -12.17 -2.63 -17.11
C GLY A 397 -10.89 -2.48 -16.27
N SER A 398 -9.93 -3.37 -16.49
CA SER A 398 -8.67 -3.50 -15.76
C SER A 398 -8.81 -3.70 -14.24
N CYS A 399 -10.01 -3.88 -13.70
CA CYS A 399 -10.24 -4.04 -12.26
C CYS A 399 -10.64 -5.46 -11.84
N THR A 400 -11.17 -6.27 -12.76
CA THR A 400 -11.63 -7.65 -12.48
C THR A 400 -12.51 -7.71 -11.23
N MET A 401 -13.69 -7.08 -11.28
CA MET A 401 -14.66 -7.06 -10.16
C MET A 401 -15.36 -8.42 -10.01
N LYS A 402 -14.61 -9.44 -9.60
CA LYS A 402 -15.08 -10.82 -9.39
C LYS A 402 -15.63 -11.03 -7.96
N LEU A 403 -16.15 -12.21 -7.71
CA LEU A 403 -16.58 -12.63 -6.38
C LEU A 403 -15.42 -12.57 -5.39
N ASN A 404 -15.67 -11.99 -4.21
CA ASN A 404 -14.85 -12.14 -3.01
C ASN A 404 -15.61 -13.09 -2.07
N ALA A 405 -15.31 -14.39 -2.13
CA ALA A 405 -16.17 -15.40 -1.51
C ALA A 405 -16.08 -15.35 0.01
N THR A 406 -17.19 -15.62 0.70
CA THR A 406 -17.22 -15.60 2.18
C THR A 406 -16.20 -16.56 2.79
N ALA A 407 -16.05 -17.77 2.24
CA ALA A 407 -15.04 -18.72 2.70
C ALA A 407 -13.60 -18.24 2.50
N GLU A 408 -13.33 -17.42 1.48
CA GLU A 408 -12.02 -16.81 1.27
C GLU A 408 -11.75 -15.67 2.28
N MET A 409 -12.79 -14.94 2.68
CA MET A 409 -12.72 -13.82 3.60
C MET A 409 -12.65 -14.23 5.08
N MET A 410 -13.30 -15.33 5.47
CA MET A 410 -13.38 -15.81 6.86
C MET A 410 -12.03 -15.87 7.60
N PRO A 411 -10.92 -16.34 7.00
CA PRO A 411 -9.64 -16.46 7.70
C PRO A 411 -9.02 -15.13 8.12
N VAL A 412 -9.34 -14.02 7.45
CA VAL A 412 -8.71 -12.71 7.67
C VAL A 412 -8.88 -12.24 9.12
N THR A 413 -9.99 -12.56 9.76
CA THR A 413 -10.31 -12.16 11.13
C THR A 413 -10.01 -13.23 12.18
N TRP A 414 -9.37 -14.35 11.80
CA TRP A 414 -8.93 -15.34 12.77
C TRP A 414 -7.79 -14.80 13.64
N PRO A 415 -7.79 -15.03 14.97
CA PRO A 415 -6.71 -14.59 15.85
C PRO A 415 -5.31 -15.06 15.38
N GLU A 416 -5.20 -16.29 14.90
CA GLU A 416 -3.95 -16.91 14.43
C GLU A 416 -3.40 -16.26 13.15
N VAL A 417 -4.21 -15.44 12.47
CA VAL A 417 -3.87 -14.63 11.29
C VAL A 417 -3.66 -13.18 11.74
N GLY A 418 -4.65 -12.59 12.41
CA GLY A 418 -4.68 -11.15 12.71
C GLY A 418 -3.77 -10.69 13.86
N GLN A 419 -3.38 -11.55 14.81
CA GLN A 419 -2.72 -11.11 16.06
C GLN A 419 -1.20 -11.24 16.07
N LEU A 420 -0.60 -11.84 15.04
CA LEU A 420 0.85 -12.06 15.02
C LEU A 420 1.61 -10.79 14.62
N HIS A 421 2.66 -10.45 15.36
CA HIS A 421 3.51 -9.30 15.05
C HIS A 421 4.47 -9.63 13.88
N PRO A 422 4.69 -8.74 12.88
CA PRO A 422 5.48 -9.06 11.67
C PRO A 422 6.94 -9.47 11.96
N PHE A 423 7.46 -9.07 13.12
CA PHE A 423 8.85 -9.32 13.53
C PHE A 423 9.02 -10.36 14.63
N VAL A 424 8.01 -11.21 14.90
CA VAL A 424 8.22 -12.38 15.75
C VAL A 424 9.25 -13.33 15.11
N PRO A 425 9.94 -14.19 15.89
CA PRO A 425 10.78 -15.22 15.32
C PRO A 425 10.02 -16.08 14.29
N VAL A 426 10.64 -16.37 13.15
CA VAL A 426 10.06 -17.16 12.03
C VAL A 426 9.41 -18.47 12.52
N ARG A 427 10.02 -19.14 13.50
CA ARG A 427 9.50 -20.39 14.11
C ARG A 427 8.12 -20.24 14.77
N ASP A 428 7.75 -19.03 15.17
CA ASP A 428 6.47 -18.74 15.82
C ASP A 428 5.40 -18.34 14.79
N ALA A 429 5.78 -18.17 13.52
CA ALA A 429 4.92 -17.92 12.36
C ALA A 429 4.83 -19.14 11.41
N ALA A 430 5.00 -20.36 11.92
CA ALA A 430 5.12 -21.57 11.10
C ALA A 430 3.91 -21.84 10.16
N GLY A 431 2.70 -21.49 10.59
CA GLY A 431 1.49 -21.59 9.77
C GLY A 431 1.54 -20.62 8.58
N TYR A 432 1.97 -19.38 8.82
CA TYR A 432 2.19 -18.39 7.76
C TYR A 432 3.22 -18.87 6.74
N HIS A 433 4.39 -19.34 7.18
CA HIS A 433 5.44 -19.76 6.26
C HIS A 433 5.07 -20.99 5.42
N GLU A 434 4.27 -21.91 5.96
CA GLU A 434 3.73 -23.01 5.15
C GLU A 434 2.71 -22.50 4.11
N MET A 435 1.83 -21.57 4.48
CA MET A 435 0.89 -20.94 3.53
C MET A 435 1.63 -20.16 2.44
N PHE A 436 2.68 -19.40 2.80
CA PHE A 436 3.50 -18.64 1.85
C PHE A 436 4.16 -19.56 0.85
N ARG A 437 4.84 -20.62 1.32
CA ARG A 437 5.49 -21.61 0.46
C ARG A 437 4.50 -22.22 -0.53
N GLN A 438 3.30 -22.58 -0.08
CA GLN A 438 2.26 -23.11 -0.96
C GLN A 438 1.79 -22.08 -1.99
N LEU A 439 1.50 -20.84 -1.55
CA LEU A 439 1.05 -19.76 -2.41
C LEU A 439 2.12 -19.37 -3.44
N GLU A 440 3.38 -19.24 -3.03
CA GLU A 440 4.53 -18.98 -3.91
C GLU A 440 4.68 -20.09 -4.94
N THR A 441 4.59 -21.36 -4.52
CA THR A 441 4.66 -22.51 -5.45
C THR A 441 3.55 -22.44 -6.49
N TRP A 442 2.31 -22.17 -6.08
CA TRP A 442 1.17 -22.12 -6.99
C TRP A 442 1.22 -20.91 -7.92
N LEU A 443 1.60 -19.73 -7.41
CA LEU A 443 1.75 -18.54 -8.24
C LEU A 443 2.90 -18.69 -9.23
N ALA A 444 4.02 -19.30 -8.84
CA ALA A 444 5.13 -19.66 -9.74
C ALA A 444 4.63 -20.57 -10.87
N GLU A 445 3.87 -21.63 -10.55
CA GLU A 445 3.30 -22.54 -11.57
C GLU A 445 2.29 -21.83 -12.49
N ILE A 446 1.41 -20.99 -11.94
CA ILE A 446 0.42 -20.21 -12.72
C ILE A 446 1.10 -19.26 -13.71
N THR A 447 2.30 -18.77 -13.35
CA THR A 447 2.99 -17.73 -14.11
C THR A 447 4.16 -18.22 -14.94
N GLY A 448 4.66 -19.43 -14.69
CA GLY A 448 5.86 -19.99 -15.33
C GLY A 448 7.17 -19.41 -14.81
N PHE A 449 7.18 -18.84 -13.61
CA PHE A 449 8.37 -18.23 -13.00
C PHE A 449 9.09 -19.17 -12.01
N ALA A 450 10.36 -18.88 -11.74
CA ALA A 450 11.19 -19.68 -10.85
C ALA A 450 10.95 -19.38 -9.37
N ALA A 451 10.67 -18.12 -9.03
CA ALA A 451 10.40 -17.69 -7.66
C ALA A 451 9.35 -16.58 -7.59
N ILE A 452 8.75 -16.42 -6.41
CA ILE A 452 7.76 -15.39 -6.09
C ILE A 452 8.23 -14.60 -4.87
N ALA A 453 8.11 -13.28 -4.90
CA ALA A 453 8.26 -12.42 -3.72
C ALA A 453 6.92 -11.82 -3.32
N LEU A 454 6.50 -12.09 -2.08
CA LEU A 454 5.23 -11.63 -1.51
C LEU A 454 5.31 -10.25 -0.82
N GLN A 455 6.46 -9.58 -0.81
CA GLN A 455 6.63 -8.30 -0.10
C GLN A 455 5.81 -7.12 -0.67
N PRO A 456 5.70 -6.90 -1.99
CA PRO A 456 5.07 -5.69 -2.51
C PRO A 456 3.55 -5.66 -2.23
N ASN A 457 3.10 -4.62 -1.53
CA ASN A 457 1.75 -4.50 -0.98
C ASN A 457 0.73 -3.77 -1.91
N ALA A 458 1.08 -3.56 -3.17
CA ALA A 458 0.19 -3.06 -4.22
C ALA A 458 0.75 -3.40 -5.61
N GLY A 459 -0.08 -3.37 -6.65
CA GLY A 459 0.38 -3.65 -8.02
C GLY A 459 1.49 -2.69 -8.49
N SER A 460 1.32 -1.39 -8.21
CA SER A 460 2.34 -0.37 -8.49
C SER A 460 3.65 -0.60 -7.72
N GLN A 461 3.58 -1.17 -6.51
CA GLN A 461 4.78 -1.58 -5.78
C GLN A 461 5.41 -2.83 -6.41
N GLY A 462 4.62 -3.77 -6.95
CA GLY A 462 5.12 -4.89 -7.74
C GLY A 462 5.89 -4.42 -8.98
N GLU A 463 5.35 -3.44 -9.71
CA GLU A 463 6.05 -2.79 -10.82
C GLU A 463 7.38 -2.19 -10.41
N TYR A 464 7.37 -1.34 -9.38
CA TYR A 464 8.59 -0.73 -8.86
C TYR A 464 9.61 -1.79 -8.45
N THR A 465 9.18 -2.84 -7.74
CA THR A 465 10.05 -3.93 -7.29
C THR A 465 10.66 -4.69 -8.47
N GLY A 466 9.86 -5.07 -9.47
CA GLY A 466 10.37 -5.78 -10.65
C GLY A 466 11.40 -4.96 -11.43
N LEU A 467 11.21 -3.64 -11.53
CA LEU A 467 12.19 -2.76 -12.17
C LEU A 467 13.47 -2.58 -11.34
N LEU A 468 13.38 -2.57 -10.01
CA LEU A 468 14.57 -2.60 -9.14
C LEU A 468 15.36 -3.91 -9.29
N VAL A 469 14.66 -5.05 -9.36
CA VAL A 469 15.27 -6.37 -9.62
C VAL A 469 16.01 -6.37 -10.95
N ILE A 470 15.38 -5.89 -12.04
CA ILE A 470 16.03 -5.74 -13.35
C ILE A 470 17.27 -4.84 -13.27
N ARG A 471 17.16 -3.71 -12.54
CA ARG A 471 18.27 -2.76 -12.38
C ARG A 471 19.44 -3.38 -11.61
N ALA A 472 19.16 -4.14 -10.55
CA ALA A 472 20.18 -4.86 -9.78
C ALA A 472 20.89 -5.91 -10.64
N TYR A 473 20.12 -6.68 -11.42
CA TYR A 473 20.66 -7.64 -12.39
C TYR A 473 21.62 -6.99 -13.41
N HIS A 474 21.22 -5.88 -14.03
CA HIS A 474 22.08 -5.16 -14.98
C HIS A 474 23.37 -4.66 -14.34
N ARG A 475 23.28 -4.12 -13.11
CA ARG A 475 24.47 -3.67 -12.36
C ARG A 475 25.42 -4.81 -12.02
N ARG A 476 24.89 -5.94 -11.54
CA ARG A 476 25.69 -7.13 -11.21
C ARG A 476 26.52 -7.62 -12.39
N ARG A 477 26.00 -7.45 -13.61
CA ARG A 477 26.66 -7.83 -14.86
C ARG A 477 27.54 -6.72 -15.46
N GLY A 478 27.80 -5.64 -14.73
CA GLY A 478 28.60 -4.50 -15.21
C GLY A 478 27.89 -3.61 -16.24
N GLN A 479 26.56 -3.75 -16.37
CA GLN A 479 25.71 -3.03 -17.34
C GLN A 479 24.78 -2.03 -16.66
N GLY A 480 25.18 -1.48 -15.50
CA GLY A 480 24.37 -0.53 -14.73
C GLY A 480 24.09 0.81 -15.42
N HIS A 481 24.68 1.07 -16.59
CA HIS A 481 24.36 2.22 -17.44
C HIS A 481 22.99 2.07 -18.13
N ARG A 482 22.47 0.84 -18.25
CA ARG A 482 21.15 0.57 -18.86
C ARG A 482 20.04 1.15 -17.99
N ASN A 483 19.39 2.21 -18.49
CA ASN A 483 18.31 2.91 -17.79
C ASN A 483 17.11 3.27 -18.68
N ILE A 484 17.09 2.88 -19.95
CA ILE A 484 15.95 3.12 -20.85
C ILE A 484 14.87 2.07 -20.59
N CYS A 485 13.65 2.53 -20.31
CA CYS A 485 12.46 1.69 -20.21
C CYS A 485 11.50 2.00 -21.36
N LEU A 486 11.34 1.05 -22.27
CA LEU A 486 10.34 1.13 -23.34
C LEU A 486 8.95 0.88 -22.74
N ILE A 487 7.96 1.71 -23.06
CA ILE A 487 6.60 1.57 -22.54
C ILE A 487 5.58 1.90 -23.66
N PRO A 488 4.72 0.96 -24.08
CA PRO A 488 3.64 1.25 -25.01
C PRO A 488 2.73 2.37 -24.51
N VAL A 489 2.26 3.24 -25.41
CA VAL A 489 1.36 4.36 -25.05
C VAL A 489 0.03 3.87 -24.46
N SER A 490 -0.37 2.62 -24.73
CA SER A 490 -1.54 1.96 -24.17
C SER A 490 -1.36 1.52 -22.70
N ALA A 491 -0.13 1.39 -22.21
CA ALA A 491 0.15 0.89 -20.87
C ALA A 491 -0.54 1.71 -19.78
N HIS A 492 -0.89 1.07 -18.67
CA HIS A 492 -1.48 1.73 -17.51
C HIS A 492 -0.56 2.86 -16.99
N GLY A 493 -1.14 3.89 -16.38
CA GLY A 493 -0.39 5.07 -15.95
C GLY A 493 0.62 4.80 -14.82
N THR A 494 0.48 3.68 -14.11
CA THR A 494 1.42 3.23 -13.08
C THR A 494 2.77 2.83 -13.71
N ASN A 495 2.78 2.17 -14.87
CA ASN A 495 4.00 1.70 -15.52
C ASN A 495 5.05 2.81 -15.70
N PRO A 496 4.73 3.93 -16.39
CA PRO A 496 5.68 5.03 -16.54
C PRO A 496 6.00 5.75 -15.22
N ALA A 497 5.07 5.81 -14.26
CA ALA A 497 5.35 6.38 -12.94
C ALA A 497 6.33 5.50 -12.14
N SER A 498 6.16 4.18 -12.15
CA SER A 498 7.03 3.19 -11.53
C SER A 498 8.42 3.18 -12.16
N ALA A 499 8.51 3.30 -13.49
CA ALA A 499 9.79 3.40 -14.20
C ALA A 499 10.58 4.65 -13.82
N THR A 500 9.95 5.83 -13.80
CA THR A 500 10.59 7.07 -13.32
C THR A 500 11.03 6.93 -11.87
N MET A 501 10.18 6.34 -11.01
CA MET A 501 10.48 6.12 -9.60
C MET A 501 11.63 5.12 -9.38
N ALA A 502 11.83 4.17 -10.30
CA ALA A 502 12.97 3.25 -10.36
C ALA A 502 14.20 3.84 -11.06
N GLY A 503 14.22 5.15 -11.35
CA GLY A 503 15.36 5.85 -11.94
C GLY A 503 15.56 5.56 -13.43
N MET A 504 14.55 5.03 -14.11
CA MET A 504 14.60 4.74 -15.54
C MET A 504 14.03 5.91 -16.36
N LYS A 505 14.59 6.10 -17.56
CA LYS A 505 14.09 7.03 -18.56
C LYS A 505 13.06 6.34 -19.44
N VAL A 506 11.82 6.81 -19.36
CA VAL A 506 10.71 6.32 -20.17
C VAL A 506 10.87 6.74 -21.64
N VAL A 507 10.80 5.76 -22.54
CA VAL A 507 10.70 5.98 -23.98
C VAL A 507 9.37 5.37 -24.46
N PRO A 508 8.41 6.19 -24.90
CA PRO A 508 7.11 5.68 -25.32
C PRO A 508 7.24 4.86 -26.60
N VAL A 509 6.48 3.78 -26.73
CA VAL A 509 6.35 2.96 -27.95
C VAL A 509 4.94 3.14 -28.51
N ALA A 510 4.85 3.36 -29.82
CA ALA A 510 3.58 3.59 -30.51
C ALA A 510 2.70 2.33 -30.52
N CYS A 511 1.40 2.56 -30.69
CA CYS A 511 0.46 1.51 -31.04
C CYS A 511 0.00 1.69 -32.48
N ASP A 512 -0.27 0.58 -33.18
CA ASP A 512 -0.84 0.60 -34.53
C ASP A 512 -2.33 1.02 -34.51
N ALA A 513 -2.93 1.13 -35.70
CA ALA A 513 -4.34 1.51 -35.83
C ALA A 513 -5.32 0.49 -35.21
N ALA A 514 -4.90 -0.76 -35.05
CA ALA A 514 -5.67 -1.82 -34.39
C ALA A 514 -5.43 -1.86 -32.86
N GLY A 515 -4.60 -0.96 -32.34
CA GLY A 515 -4.30 -0.85 -30.92
C GLY A 515 -3.26 -1.83 -30.39
N ASN A 516 -2.55 -2.56 -31.27
CA ASN A 516 -1.43 -3.43 -30.87
C ASN A 516 -0.14 -2.61 -30.74
N ILE A 517 0.91 -3.18 -30.16
CA ILE A 517 2.25 -2.58 -30.16
C ILE A 517 2.77 -2.48 -31.60
N ASP A 518 3.22 -1.30 -32.01
CA ASP A 518 3.87 -1.11 -33.31
C ASP A 518 5.27 -1.75 -33.29
N LEU A 519 5.40 -2.92 -33.92
CA LEU A 519 6.67 -3.65 -34.00
C LEU A 519 7.76 -2.89 -34.76
N THR A 520 7.40 -2.02 -35.71
CA THR A 520 8.38 -1.22 -36.46
C THR A 520 8.99 -0.17 -35.54
N ASP A 521 8.15 0.54 -34.80
CA ASP A 521 8.57 1.53 -33.81
C ASP A 521 9.33 0.87 -32.64
N LEU A 522 8.88 -0.29 -32.17
CA LEU A 522 9.57 -1.06 -31.14
C LEU A 522 10.98 -1.47 -31.58
N ARG A 523 11.14 -2.05 -32.77
CA ARG A 523 12.47 -2.43 -33.29
C ARG A 523 13.36 -1.21 -33.46
N ALA A 524 12.83 -0.11 -33.99
CA ALA A 524 13.58 1.12 -34.16
C ALA A 524 14.09 1.68 -32.83
N LYS A 525 13.24 1.74 -31.79
CA LYS A 525 13.61 2.23 -30.46
C LYS A 525 14.50 1.28 -29.70
N ALA A 526 14.28 -0.03 -29.78
CA ALA A 526 15.17 -1.03 -29.19
C ALA A 526 16.57 -0.95 -29.82
N GLY A 527 16.66 -0.81 -31.14
CA GLY A 527 17.93 -0.61 -31.84
C GLY A 527 18.60 0.72 -31.50
N GLN A 528 17.85 1.83 -31.51
CA GLN A 528 18.35 3.15 -31.15
C GLN A 528 18.91 3.20 -29.72
N HIS A 529 18.26 2.50 -28.79
CA HIS A 529 18.61 2.50 -27.37
C HIS A 529 19.35 1.23 -26.94
N ALA A 530 19.88 0.42 -27.85
CA ALA A 530 20.43 -0.91 -27.55
C ALA A 530 21.49 -0.91 -26.45
N HIS A 531 22.34 0.12 -26.39
CA HIS A 531 23.36 0.29 -25.36
C HIS A 531 22.74 0.55 -23.98
N ASP A 532 21.70 1.37 -23.91
CA ASP A 532 21.10 1.85 -22.66
C ASP A 532 19.79 1.12 -22.29
N LEU A 533 19.33 0.16 -23.09
CA LEU A 533 18.06 -0.53 -22.92
C LEU A 533 18.08 -1.39 -21.66
N ALA A 534 17.29 -0.98 -20.65
CA ALA A 534 17.12 -1.72 -19.41
C ALA A 534 15.95 -2.69 -19.49
N ALA A 535 14.79 -2.18 -19.91
CA ALA A 535 13.55 -2.93 -19.87
C ALA A 535 12.52 -2.51 -20.92
N LEU A 536 11.57 -3.40 -21.18
CA LEU A 536 10.24 -3.09 -21.72
C LEU A 536 9.21 -3.39 -20.64
N MET A 537 8.25 -2.49 -20.42
CA MET A 537 7.02 -2.83 -19.68
C MET A 537 5.88 -3.06 -20.65
N VAL A 538 5.26 -4.23 -20.61
CA VAL A 538 4.13 -4.61 -21.46
C VAL A 538 3.00 -5.20 -20.63
N THR A 539 1.74 -4.96 -21.02
CA THR A 539 0.57 -5.59 -20.38
C THR A 539 0.04 -6.66 -21.34
N TYR A 540 -0.20 -7.88 -20.86
CA TYR A 540 -0.74 -8.96 -21.69
C TYR A 540 -1.89 -9.72 -21.00
N PRO A 541 -3.05 -9.92 -21.67
CA PRO A 541 -3.49 -9.19 -22.86
C PRO A 541 -3.49 -7.68 -22.62
N SER A 542 -3.41 -6.89 -23.71
CA SER A 542 -3.20 -5.45 -23.62
C SER A 542 -4.35 -4.75 -22.88
N THR A 543 -4.11 -3.51 -22.45
CA THR A 543 -5.13 -2.64 -21.81
C THR A 543 -6.30 -2.29 -22.72
N HIS A 544 -6.20 -2.61 -24.02
CA HIS A 544 -7.30 -2.54 -24.98
C HIS A 544 -8.22 -3.77 -24.94
N GLY A 545 -7.88 -4.78 -24.14
CA GLY A 545 -8.66 -6.01 -24.00
C GLY A 545 -8.46 -6.98 -25.16
N VAL A 546 -7.30 -7.02 -25.79
CA VAL A 546 -7.01 -7.90 -26.93
C VAL A 546 -5.73 -8.73 -26.70
N PHE A 547 -5.73 -9.95 -27.24
CA PHE A 547 -4.53 -10.78 -27.31
C PHE A 547 -3.72 -10.40 -28.56
N GLU A 548 -2.56 -9.80 -28.36
CA GLU A 548 -1.59 -9.56 -29.44
C GLU A 548 -0.97 -10.89 -29.88
N GLU A 549 -0.91 -11.15 -31.19
CA GLU A 549 -0.31 -12.37 -31.76
C GLU A 549 1.23 -12.34 -31.74
N THR A 550 1.81 -11.19 -31.42
CA THR A 550 3.25 -10.88 -31.56
C THR A 550 4.01 -10.83 -30.24
N ILE A 551 3.38 -11.18 -29.10
CA ILE A 551 3.97 -10.99 -27.76
C ILE A 551 5.34 -11.67 -27.59
N THR A 552 5.53 -12.87 -28.12
CA THR A 552 6.83 -13.57 -28.06
C THR A 552 7.89 -12.86 -28.92
N GLU A 553 7.48 -12.30 -30.06
CA GLU A 553 8.39 -11.49 -30.89
C GLU A 553 8.75 -10.17 -30.19
N VAL A 554 7.79 -9.53 -29.52
CA VAL A 554 8.02 -8.34 -28.68
C VAL A 554 9.09 -8.64 -27.62
N CYS A 555 8.95 -9.76 -26.90
CA CYS A 555 9.93 -10.17 -25.89
C CYS A 555 11.31 -10.39 -26.50
N ARG A 556 11.37 -11.15 -27.61
CA ARG A 556 12.62 -11.43 -28.33
C ARG A 556 13.33 -10.15 -28.78
N ILE A 557 12.61 -9.17 -29.35
CA ILE A 557 13.21 -7.90 -29.79
C ILE A 557 13.95 -7.21 -28.64
N VAL A 558 13.39 -7.24 -27.43
CA VAL A 558 14.00 -6.61 -26.25
C VAL A 558 15.21 -7.41 -25.76
N HIS A 559 15.09 -8.72 -25.69
CA HIS A 559 16.18 -9.62 -25.30
C HIS A 559 17.37 -9.54 -26.27
N ASP A 560 17.13 -9.48 -27.58
CA ASP A 560 18.16 -9.34 -28.62
C ASP A 560 18.99 -8.05 -28.46
N HIS A 561 18.42 -7.03 -27.79
CA HIS A 561 19.09 -5.76 -27.48
C HIS A 561 19.56 -5.66 -26.02
N GLY A 562 19.56 -6.77 -25.28
CA GLY A 562 20.07 -6.88 -23.91
C GLY A 562 19.16 -6.33 -22.82
N GLY A 563 17.91 -5.97 -23.14
CA GLY A 563 16.92 -5.55 -22.16
C GLY A 563 16.27 -6.73 -21.42
N GLN A 564 15.42 -6.42 -20.46
CA GLN A 564 14.55 -7.36 -19.76
C GLN A 564 13.08 -7.04 -20.01
N VAL A 565 12.20 -8.03 -19.92
CA VAL A 565 10.77 -7.87 -20.16
C VAL A 565 10.03 -7.93 -18.84
N TYR A 566 9.49 -6.78 -18.45
CA TYR A 566 8.52 -6.68 -17.37
C TYR A 566 7.11 -6.82 -17.93
N LEU A 567 6.36 -7.80 -17.42
CA LEU A 567 4.95 -7.99 -17.74
C LEU A 567 4.04 -7.47 -16.62
N ASP A 568 3.16 -6.56 -16.96
CA ASP A 568 2.07 -6.14 -16.11
C ASP A 568 0.97 -7.22 -16.11
N GLY A 569 0.89 -7.96 -14.99
CA GLY A 569 -0.06 -9.06 -14.80
C GLY A 569 -1.42 -8.62 -14.24
N ALA A 570 -1.79 -7.34 -14.31
CA ALA A 570 -3.14 -6.90 -13.94
C ALA A 570 -4.26 -7.62 -14.72
N ASN A 571 -3.95 -8.05 -15.95
CA ASN A 571 -4.87 -8.70 -16.88
C ASN A 571 -4.79 -10.24 -16.86
N LEU A 572 -4.11 -10.83 -15.85
CA LEU A 572 -3.88 -12.27 -15.77
C LEU A 572 -5.17 -13.10 -15.67
N ASN A 573 -6.31 -12.48 -15.33
CA ASN A 573 -7.61 -13.18 -15.34
C ASN A 573 -8.01 -13.72 -16.72
N ALA A 574 -7.34 -13.27 -17.79
CA ALA A 574 -7.48 -13.82 -19.13
C ALA A 574 -6.48 -14.95 -19.45
N LEU A 575 -5.52 -15.22 -18.56
CA LEU A 575 -4.38 -16.10 -18.82
C LEU A 575 -4.33 -17.35 -17.92
N VAL A 576 -4.78 -17.26 -16.67
CA VAL A 576 -4.64 -18.37 -15.69
C VAL A 576 -5.19 -19.68 -16.25
N GLY A 577 -4.33 -20.70 -16.36
CA GLY A 577 -4.66 -22.03 -16.90
C GLY A 577 -4.75 -22.12 -18.44
N LEU A 578 -4.45 -21.04 -19.15
CA LEU A 578 -4.45 -20.95 -20.62
C LEU A 578 -3.07 -20.64 -21.20
N ALA A 579 -2.34 -19.70 -20.59
CA ALA A 579 -0.97 -19.34 -20.96
C ALA A 579 -0.22 -18.76 -19.75
N ARG A 580 1.11 -18.84 -19.76
CA ARG A 580 1.95 -18.41 -18.63
C ARG A 580 2.97 -17.37 -19.08
N PRO A 581 3.06 -16.19 -18.45
CA PRO A 581 4.06 -15.15 -18.76
C PRO A 581 5.50 -15.63 -18.98
N GLY A 582 6.00 -16.49 -18.09
CA GLY A 582 7.37 -17.02 -18.19
C GLY A 582 7.61 -17.87 -19.44
N ASP A 583 6.58 -18.54 -19.97
CA ASP A 583 6.72 -19.42 -21.14
C ASP A 583 6.88 -18.64 -22.45
N PHE A 584 6.37 -17.41 -22.52
CA PHE A 584 6.37 -16.61 -23.74
C PHE A 584 7.37 -15.44 -23.72
N GLY A 585 8.23 -15.38 -22.70
CA GLY A 585 9.41 -14.51 -22.67
C GLY A 585 9.38 -13.34 -21.69
N ALA A 586 8.44 -13.29 -20.74
CA ALA A 586 8.54 -12.33 -19.64
C ALA A 586 9.62 -12.76 -18.64
N ASP A 587 10.43 -11.81 -18.15
CA ASP A 587 11.45 -12.08 -17.13
C ASP A 587 10.92 -11.82 -15.71
N VAL A 588 9.99 -10.87 -15.57
CA VAL A 588 9.35 -10.54 -14.30
C VAL A 588 7.91 -10.11 -14.53
N CYS A 589 7.03 -10.46 -13.61
CA CYS A 589 5.62 -10.09 -13.67
C CYS A 589 5.08 -9.81 -12.27
N HIS A 590 4.34 -8.72 -12.10
CA HIS A 590 3.54 -8.56 -10.89
C HIS A 590 2.12 -9.11 -11.06
N LEU A 591 1.51 -9.50 -9.95
CA LEU A 591 0.16 -10.03 -9.89
C LEU A 591 -0.72 -9.13 -9.03
N ASN A 592 -1.87 -8.68 -9.52
CA ASN A 592 -2.86 -8.03 -8.65
C ASN A 592 -3.72 -9.10 -7.97
N LEU A 593 -3.37 -9.49 -6.74
CA LEU A 593 -4.20 -10.45 -5.98
C LEU A 593 -5.61 -9.90 -5.70
N HIS A 594 -5.75 -8.59 -5.61
CA HIS A 594 -7.01 -7.83 -5.45
C HIS A 594 -7.79 -7.61 -6.75
N LYS A 595 -7.37 -8.26 -7.84
CA LYS A 595 -8.11 -8.35 -9.09
C LYS A 595 -8.32 -9.84 -9.42
N THR A 596 -7.23 -10.52 -9.77
CA THR A 596 -7.28 -11.89 -10.29
C THR A 596 -7.51 -12.94 -9.22
N PHE A 597 -7.12 -12.68 -7.96
CA PHE A 597 -7.12 -13.70 -6.90
C PHE A 597 -7.96 -13.30 -5.67
N CYS A 598 -9.08 -12.62 -5.95
CA CYS A 598 -10.21 -12.43 -5.03
C CYS A 598 -9.99 -11.58 -3.77
N ILE A 599 -8.80 -11.02 -3.51
CA ILE A 599 -8.67 -10.02 -2.44
C ILE A 599 -9.67 -8.87 -2.72
N PRO A 600 -10.45 -8.43 -1.72
CA PRO A 600 -11.50 -7.45 -1.95
C PRO A 600 -10.93 -6.09 -2.33
N HIS A 601 -11.65 -5.41 -3.22
CA HIS A 601 -11.30 -4.09 -3.73
C HIS A 601 -11.31 -2.99 -2.65
N GLY A 602 -12.09 -3.16 -1.58
CA GLY A 602 -12.04 -2.37 -0.35
C GLY A 602 -12.34 -0.88 -0.50
N GLY A 603 -13.06 -0.48 -1.56
CA GLY A 603 -13.28 0.93 -1.90
C GLY A 603 -12.05 1.63 -2.50
N GLY A 604 -10.98 0.88 -2.81
CA GLY A 604 -9.70 1.40 -3.32
C GLY A 604 -8.46 0.87 -2.56
N GLY A 605 -8.56 -0.27 -1.88
CA GLY A 605 -7.52 -0.88 -1.05
C GLY A 605 -8.11 -1.66 0.12
N PRO A 606 -7.55 -2.82 0.51
CA PRO A 606 -6.14 -3.17 0.38
C PRO A 606 -5.75 -3.83 -0.95
N GLY A 607 -4.48 -3.76 -1.28
CA GLY A 607 -3.87 -4.50 -2.38
C GLY A 607 -2.82 -5.50 -1.91
N MET A 608 -2.40 -6.36 -2.84
CA MET A 608 -1.16 -7.14 -2.79
C MET A 608 -0.68 -7.27 -4.24
N GLY A 609 0.62 -7.08 -4.45
CA GLY A 609 1.28 -7.04 -5.75
C GLY A 609 2.51 -7.93 -5.84
N PRO A 610 2.45 -9.22 -5.46
CA PRO A 610 3.63 -10.09 -5.50
C PRO A 610 4.20 -10.16 -6.91
N ILE A 611 5.52 -10.33 -6.99
CA ILE A 611 6.22 -10.48 -8.27
C ILE A 611 6.69 -11.92 -8.45
N GLY A 612 6.53 -12.45 -9.66
CA GLY A 612 7.23 -13.65 -10.13
C GLY A 612 8.39 -13.27 -11.01
N VAL A 613 9.50 -14.00 -10.89
CA VAL A 613 10.75 -13.71 -11.61
C VAL A 613 11.34 -14.98 -12.24
N ALA A 614 11.98 -14.81 -13.40
CA ALA A 614 12.79 -15.81 -14.04
C ALA A 614 14.02 -16.16 -13.19
N GLU A 615 14.63 -17.31 -13.45
CA GLU A 615 15.70 -17.89 -12.64
C GLU A 615 16.89 -16.92 -12.42
N HIS A 616 17.33 -16.22 -13.45
CA HIS A 616 18.46 -15.28 -13.37
C HIS A 616 18.18 -14.00 -12.55
N LEU A 617 16.94 -13.80 -12.09
CA LEU A 617 16.53 -12.65 -11.28
C LEU A 617 16.25 -13.01 -9.81
N VAL A 618 16.27 -14.29 -9.45
CA VAL A 618 15.90 -14.78 -8.10
C VAL A 618 16.76 -14.16 -7.01
N ASP A 619 18.07 -14.04 -7.23
CA ASP A 619 19.02 -13.56 -6.23
C ASP A 619 18.81 -12.10 -5.83
N PHE A 620 18.09 -11.33 -6.65
CA PHE A 620 17.84 -9.91 -6.44
C PHE A 620 16.46 -9.61 -5.84
N LEU A 621 15.66 -10.62 -5.48
CA LEU A 621 14.36 -10.41 -4.83
C LEU A 621 14.53 -9.58 -3.54
N PRO A 622 13.49 -8.81 -3.12
CA PRO A 622 13.62 -7.85 -2.04
C PRO A 622 13.92 -8.50 -0.69
N GLY A 623 14.93 -7.97 0.01
CA GLY A 623 15.27 -8.32 1.39
C GLY A 623 14.46 -7.53 2.42
N HIS A 624 14.80 -7.68 3.71
CA HIS A 624 14.23 -6.90 4.80
C HIS A 624 15.22 -6.77 5.98
N PRO A 625 15.35 -5.61 6.64
CA PRO A 625 16.39 -5.39 7.67
C PRO A 625 16.14 -6.12 8.99
N VAL A 626 14.91 -6.56 9.26
CA VAL A 626 14.54 -7.21 10.53
C VAL A 626 14.36 -8.72 10.39
N VAL A 627 13.94 -9.20 9.23
CA VAL A 627 13.62 -10.61 8.98
C VAL A 627 14.41 -11.03 7.75
N ASN A 628 15.23 -12.08 7.88
CA ASN A 628 15.98 -12.60 6.75
C ASN A 628 15.04 -13.34 5.80
N LEU A 629 14.91 -12.83 4.57
CA LEU A 629 14.09 -13.42 3.51
C LEU A 629 14.86 -14.36 2.59
N GLY A 630 16.16 -14.57 2.83
CA GLY A 630 17.06 -15.30 1.93
C GLY A 630 17.56 -14.42 0.77
N GLY A 631 18.11 -15.08 -0.25
CA GLY A 631 18.75 -14.43 -1.41
C GLY A 631 20.24 -14.15 -1.19
N GLU A 632 21.02 -14.16 -2.28
CA GLU A 632 22.46 -13.87 -2.23
C GLU A 632 22.79 -12.38 -2.41
N ASP A 633 22.02 -11.65 -3.24
CA ASP A 633 22.27 -10.24 -3.57
C ASP A 633 20.95 -9.43 -3.61
N PRO A 634 20.14 -9.46 -2.53
CA PRO A 634 18.80 -8.91 -2.53
C PRO A 634 18.81 -7.39 -2.68
N ILE A 635 17.85 -6.84 -3.42
CA ILE A 635 17.55 -5.40 -3.33
C ILE A 635 17.03 -5.05 -1.92
N GLY A 636 17.08 -3.76 -1.57
CA GLY A 636 16.49 -3.29 -0.31
C GLY A 636 14.96 -3.50 -0.24
N PRO A 637 14.37 -3.38 0.95
CA PRO A 637 12.93 -3.57 1.12
C PRO A 637 12.12 -2.50 0.37
N VAL A 638 10.96 -2.90 -0.12
CA VAL A 638 9.98 -2.05 -0.79
C VAL A 638 8.71 -1.82 0.04
N ALA A 639 8.54 -2.55 1.15
CA ALA A 639 7.43 -2.39 2.09
C ALA A 639 7.94 -2.42 3.54
N ALA A 640 7.17 -1.86 4.48
CA ALA A 640 7.52 -1.83 5.89
C ALA A 640 7.56 -3.23 6.54
N ALA A 641 6.75 -4.17 6.04
CA ALA A 641 6.69 -5.54 6.52
C ALA A 641 7.28 -6.51 5.49
N PRO A 642 7.95 -7.60 5.93
CA PRO A 642 8.63 -8.54 5.06
C PRO A 642 7.73 -9.20 4.01
N TYR A 643 6.46 -9.40 4.34
CA TYR A 643 5.45 -10.06 3.49
C TYR A 643 4.26 -9.14 3.19
N GLY A 644 4.48 -7.82 3.21
CA GLY A 644 3.45 -6.82 2.91
C GLY A 644 2.20 -6.96 3.78
N ASN A 645 1.03 -7.03 3.14
CA ASN A 645 -0.26 -7.22 3.81
C ASN A 645 -0.54 -8.73 4.04
N ALA A 646 0.26 -9.36 4.90
CA ALA A 646 0.23 -10.82 5.05
C ALA A 646 -1.14 -11.41 5.43
N SER A 647 -1.95 -10.71 6.24
CA SER A 647 -3.25 -11.22 6.69
C SER A 647 -4.32 -11.37 5.60
N VAL A 648 -4.14 -10.78 4.42
CA VAL A 648 -5.07 -10.95 3.27
C VAL A 648 -4.62 -12.03 2.28
N LEU A 649 -3.40 -12.57 2.40
CA LEU A 649 -2.93 -13.68 1.56
C LEU A 649 -3.73 -14.99 1.70
N PRO A 650 -4.34 -15.33 2.86
CA PRO A 650 -5.28 -16.46 2.96
C PRO A 650 -6.42 -16.42 1.94
N ILE A 651 -6.87 -15.23 1.50
CA ILE A 651 -7.94 -15.09 0.49
C ILE A 651 -7.50 -15.70 -0.84
N ALA A 652 -6.33 -15.31 -1.33
CA ALA A 652 -5.78 -15.83 -2.58
C ALA A 652 -5.43 -17.32 -2.47
N TRP A 653 -4.92 -17.75 -1.32
CA TRP A 653 -4.65 -19.16 -1.03
C TRP A 653 -5.94 -19.99 -1.09
N MET A 654 -7.02 -19.55 -0.42
CA MET A 654 -8.31 -20.21 -0.44
C MET A 654 -8.88 -20.29 -1.85
N TYR A 655 -8.85 -19.19 -2.62
CA TYR A 655 -9.32 -19.18 -4.00
C TYR A 655 -8.60 -20.23 -4.86
N ILE A 656 -7.27 -20.25 -4.84
CA ILE A 656 -6.48 -21.19 -5.65
C ILE A 656 -6.76 -22.64 -5.23
N ALA A 657 -6.79 -22.92 -3.93
CA ALA A 657 -7.02 -24.26 -3.40
C ALA A 657 -8.47 -24.75 -3.62
N LEU A 658 -9.48 -23.88 -3.54
CA LEU A 658 -10.89 -24.23 -3.84
C LEU A 658 -11.09 -24.53 -5.32
N MET A 659 -10.49 -23.71 -6.18
CA MET A 659 -10.69 -23.80 -7.63
C MET A 659 -9.90 -24.95 -8.24
N GLY A 660 -8.67 -25.19 -7.76
CA GLY A 660 -7.71 -26.08 -8.40
C GLY A 660 -7.42 -25.69 -9.86
N ALA A 661 -6.57 -26.46 -10.54
CA ALA A 661 -6.16 -26.14 -11.91
C ALA A 661 -7.35 -26.06 -12.88
N ALA A 662 -8.30 -27.00 -12.79
CA ALA A 662 -9.47 -27.04 -13.68
C ALA A 662 -10.42 -25.86 -13.46
N GLY A 663 -10.70 -25.51 -12.19
CA GLY A 663 -11.57 -24.38 -11.86
C GLY A 663 -10.94 -23.04 -12.26
N LEU A 664 -9.63 -22.86 -12.00
CA LEU A 664 -8.90 -21.66 -12.41
C LEU A 664 -8.92 -21.46 -13.93
N LYS A 665 -8.61 -22.51 -14.70
CA LYS A 665 -8.72 -22.49 -16.16
C LYS A 665 -10.13 -22.13 -16.63
N ARG A 666 -11.15 -22.74 -16.01
CA ARG A 666 -12.55 -22.47 -16.35
C ARG A 666 -12.95 -21.02 -16.04
N ALA A 667 -12.45 -20.44 -14.94
CA ALA A 667 -12.70 -19.05 -14.59
C ALA A 667 -12.20 -18.09 -15.68
N SER A 668 -10.98 -18.30 -16.19
CA SER A 668 -10.44 -17.51 -17.30
C SER A 668 -11.26 -17.68 -18.59
N GLN A 669 -11.64 -18.91 -18.92
CA GLN A 669 -12.51 -19.18 -20.09
C GLN A 669 -13.86 -18.48 -19.99
N VAL A 670 -14.48 -18.48 -18.80
CA VAL A 670 -15.78 -17.82 -18.58
C VAL A 670 -15.63 -16.29 -18.59
N ALA A 671 -14.54 -15.75 -18.06
CA ALA A 671 -14.26 -14.31 -18.14
C ALA A 671 -14.17 -13.85 -19.61
N ILE A 672 -13.43 -14.58 -20.45
CA ILE A 672 -13.32 -14.30 -21.89
C ILE A 672 -14.67 -14.47 -22.60
N LEU A 673 -15.41 -15.55 -22.30
CA LEU A 673 -16.73 -15.80 -22.87
C LEU A 673 -17.71 -14.65 -22.56
N ASN A 674 -17.77 -14.21 -21.31
CA ASN A 674 -18.67 -13.16 -20.87
C ASN A 674 -18.35 -11.81 -21.53
N ALA A 675 -17.05 -11.46 -21.62
CA ALA A 675 -16.62 -10.24 -22.30
C ALA A 675 -16.99 -10.26 -23.79
N ASN A 676 -16.75 -11.39 -24.47
CA ASN A 676 -17.13 -11.54 -25.89
C ASN A 676 -18.65 -11.53 -26.10
N TYR A 677 -19.43 -12.12 -25.19
CA TYR A 677 -20.88 -12.04 -25.23
C TYR A 677 -21.37 -10.59 -25.13
N ILE A 678 -20.84 -9.82 -24.19
CA ILE A 678 -21.18 -8.40 -24.02
C ILE A 678 -20.75 -7.60 -25.25
N ALA A 679 -19.51 -7.75 -25.70
CA ALA A 679 -18.98 -7.09 -26.88
C ALA A 679 -19.86 -7.35 -28.10
N ARG A 680 -20.21 -8.62 -28.37
CA ARG A 680 -21.05 -9.02 -29.51
C ARG A 680 -22.46 -8.43 -29.45
N ARG A 681 -23.03 -8.26 -28.25
CA ARG A 681 -24.35 -7.66 -28.07
C ARG A 681 -24.36 -6.15 -28.21
N LEU A 682 -23.28 -5.49 -27.82
CA LEU A 682 -23.16 -4.03 -27.87
C LEU A 682 -22.70 -3.51 -29.23
N ASP A 683 -21.84 -4.25 -29.94
CA ASP A 683 -21.17 -3.82 -31.18
C ASP A 683 -22.11 -3.22 -32.25
N PRO A 684 -23.33 -3.73 -32.50
CA PRO A 684 -24.25 -3.11 -33.47
C PRO A 684 -24.79 -1.73 -33.07
N TYR A 685 -24.70 -1.37 -31.79
CA TYR A 685 -25.23 -0.12 -31.22
C TYR A 685 -24.12 0.83 -30.78
N PHE A 686 -23.06 0.28 -30.21
CA PHE A 686 -21.89 0.98 -29.72
C PHE A 686 -20.65 0.22 -30.20
N PRO A 687 -19.89 0.76 -31.18
CA PRO A 687 -18.79 0.05 -31.79
C PRO A 687 -17.76 -0.43 -30.75
N VAL A 688 -17.36 -1.70 -30.83
CA VAL A 688 -16.24 -2.21 -30.04
C VAL A 688 -14.94 -1.80 -30.73
N LEU A 689 -14.15 -0.95 -30.05
CA LEU A 689 -13.05 -0.20 -30.66
C LEU A 689 -11.89 -1.08 -31.13
N TYR A 690 -11.49 -2.06 -30.31
CA TYR A 690 -10.37 -2.95 -30.59
C TYR A 690 -10.84 -4.39 -30.51
N LYS A 691 -10.41 -5.19 -31.49
CA LYS A 691 -10.71 -6.62 -31.60
C LYS A 691 -9.45 -7.35 -32.04
N GLY A 692 -9.18 -8.48 -31.42
CA GLY A 692 -8.12 -9.39 -31.83
C GLY A 692 -8.54 -10.30 -32.98
N PRO A 693 -7.76 -11.35 -33.25
CA PRO A 693 -8.05 -12.35 -34.28
C PRO A 693 -9.46 -12.94 -34.17
N GLY A 694 -10.11 -13.13 -35.31
CA GLY A 694 -11.50 -13.63 -35.36
C GLY A 694 -12.56 -12.64 -34.85
N GLY A 695 -12.19 -11.37 -34.63
CA GLY A 695 -13.12 -10.35 -34.13
C GLY A 695 -13.46 -10.50 -32.64
N LEU A 696 -12.63 -11.25 -31.89
CA LEU A 696 -12.82 -11.54 -30.48
C LEU A 696 -12.03 -10.57 -29.59
N VAL A 697 -12.50 -10.41 -28.35
CA VAL A 697 -11.79 -9.71 -27.28
C VAL A 697 -11.25 -10.73 -26.26
N ALA A 698 -10.44 -10.26 -25.32
CA ALA A 698 -9.98 -11.04 -24.18
C ALA A 698 -11.03 -11.03 -23.06
N HIS A 699 -10.66 -10.58 -21.86
CA HIS A 699 -11.52 -10.51 -20.67
C HIS A 699 -12.24 -9.16 -20.48
N GLU A 700 -12.04 -8.22 -21.40
CA GLU A 700 -12.62 -6.88 -21.38
C GLU A 700 -12.75 -6.34 -22.81
N CYS A 701 -13.54 -5.28 -23.01
CA CYS A 701 -13.68 -4.60 -24.30
C CYS A 701 -13.87 -3.09 -24.12
N ILE A 702 -13.42 -2.30 -25.10
CA ILE A 702 -13.65 -0.86 -25.13
C ILE A 702 -14.83 -0.55 -26.06
N VAL A 703 -15.82 0.16 -25.52
CA VAL A 703 -16.98 0.66 -26.26
C VAL A 703 -16.72 2.10 -26.68
N ASP A 704 -16.75 2.37 -27.99
CA ASP A 704 -16.47 3.70 -28.53
C ASP A 704 -17.69 4.62 -28.49
N CYS A 705 -17.66 5.57 -27.56
CA CYS A 705 -18.70 6.58 -27.39
C CYS A 705 -18.32 7.95 -28.02
N ARG A 706 -17.17 8.07 -28.69
CA ARG A 706 -16.67 9.37 -29.20
C ARG A 706 -17.61 9.99 -30.22
N GLN A 707 -18.26 9.15 -31.03
CA GLN A 707 -19.26 9.55 -32.00
C GLN A 707 -20.44 10.37 -31.41
N PHE A 708 -20.71 10.29 -30.10
CA PHE A 708 -21.76 11.09 -29.46
C PHE A 708 -21.36 12.53 -29.15
N LYS A 709 -20.08 12.87 -29.26
CA LYS A 709 -19.59 14.24 -29.05
C LYS A 709 -19.76 15.12 -30.29
N ASP A 710 -19.74 14.50 -31.47
CA ASP A 710 -19.86 15.18 -32.76
C ASP A 710 -21.33 15.44 -33.16
N VAL A 711 -22.29 15.10 -32.27
CA VAL A 711 -23.75 15.25 -32.44
C VAL A 711 -24.29 16.42 -31.62
#